data_AF-A0A7C4VQ11-F1
#
_entry.id   AF-A0A7C4VQ11-F1
#
_cell.length_a   1.000
_cell.length_b   1.000
_cell.length_c   1.000
_cell.angle_alpha   90.00
_cell.angle_beta   90.00
_cell.angle_gamma   90.00
#
_symmetry.space_group_name_H-M   'P 1'
#
loop_
_entity.id
_entity.type
_entity.pdbx_description
1 polymer ?
#
loop_
_entity_poly.entity_id
_entity_poly.type
_entity_poly.pdbx_seq_one_letter_code
_entity_poly.pdbx_strand_id
1 'polypeptide(L)'
;MIELRPSHEEISLKQEHRNRSSNLTPLAPASLKTADNLHTIAQRSQLSLPEVERLTLPELTAVVEQVARLTPAGNVPGMILSGLARLPERRPPAKIVRRDLNLLFKGVEQTLDKAVFTTFFAGPAAVIGAYQHLLKLAGKDPAEAFPEGTWQFYVEYAVREDTARHANETHGFDTFLRRHNFDLNPVERVTAWVMAAIYCLHQYHDLLANEWRERVATHLLGELTRTRPDAARDTNLYRRWEKLRPYGRNPAGGSRQPYFAYRRDCFDQFLAEALADLDTATQGAWQQALRRAEAEELPAFQQQMSILAYLDPGSYGETRVPIPLTKTCIGLIHRGCYFLIPACAPGSDGPAQAQRVRAMVAAALDQTGSAGPTLPLAQIKRSAWPDLRQKLDRDFIAELDRLRFAPILINCDRRPRNLPLAEIRQAERGRGDHALTLFDTGETMVFDQSHIFFDGAWGAALAEIMTQEAIYWAKQLDASDAGMMAQWQPQKLAFHPQPADLTLLQQAPTVAVEVSAETTAIDLKALVKLRRLFKQRNDLIQVTINDLLILYRAIHALTYQPDPQLIGALEALATQPEARPAALAALDALRNVEPVNPTILIPVDASQRAPRDRLYPVTFEAPLTQLDFVGLHRQVMAAWKKYQQAAGDRSAAYAEFDRLQREYLATLAGFGQILEQVKASARAGESLSLSALKLLAHFPAPLQHLLEKVPASFDLLNDLLKGREVFSNVGAVAAGSTLTRFISAKDDNDKKTLVWGVLTDAQGVMHLTLRDFRPHGALLLACGHKALAQRLTQHYLDAYAEGLNKFAQELRQITQSSRETHLRKSGYS
;
A
#
# COMPACT_ATOMS: atom_id res chain seq x y z
N MET A 1 39.75 64.00 17.42
CA MET A 1 38.40 63.88 16.82
C MET A 1 38.06 62.42 16.71
N ILE A 2 36.86 62.07 17.15
CA ILE A 2 36.40 60.74 17.52
C ILE A 2 36.18 59.88 16.26
N GLU A 3 36.79 58.71 16.19
CA GLU A 3 36.36 57.61 15.31
C GLU A 3 36.10 56.36 16.18
N LEU A 4 34.85 55.92 16.13
CA LEU A 4 34.26 54.83 16.90
C LEU A 4 34.77 53.47 16.39
N ARG A 5 35.24 52.61 17.30
CA ARG A 5 35.44 51.18 17.03
C ARG A 5 34.08 50.44 17.09
N PRO A 6 33.79 49.49 16.19
CA PRO A 6 32.64 48.62 16.34
C PRO A 6 32.87 47.57 17.43
N SER A 7 31.79 47.19 18.12
CA SER A 7 31.75 46.31 19.29
C SER A 7 31.99 44.84 18.94
N HIS A 8 32.47 44.08 19.94
CA HIS A 8 32.78 42.64 19.89
C HIS A 8 31.62 41.72 19.44
N GLU A 9 30.39 42.23 19.33
CA GLU A 9 29.20 41.48 18.86
C GLU A 9 29.16 41.32 17.33
N GLU A 10 29.70 42.24 16.54
CA GLU A 10 29.66 42.15 15.07
C GLU A 10 30.61 41.09 14.48
N ILE A 11 31.65 40.71 15.23
CA ILE A 11 32.60 39.66 14.82
C ILE A 11 32.03 38.27 15.16
N SER A 12 31.29 38.14 16.27
CA SER A 12 30.65 36.88 16.68
C SER A 12 29.50 36.47 15.76
N LEU A 13 28.68 37.43 15.32
CA LEU A 13 27.56 37.18 14.39
C LEU A 13 28.03 36.77 12.98
N LYS A 14 29.19 37.26 12.52
CA LYS A 14 29.78 36.84 11.22
C LYS A 14 30.40 35.44 11.27
N GLN A 15 30.86 34.97 12.43
CA GLN A 15 31.34 33.60 12.61
C GLN A 15 30.19 32.60 12.85
N GLU A 16 29.11 32.99 13.54
CA GLU A 16 27.90 32.16 13.66
C GLU A 16 27.16 32.00 12.32
N HIS A 17 27.13 33.04 11.47
CA HIS A 17 26.54 32.92 10.13
C HIS A 17 27.36 32.02 9.19
N ARG A 18 28.69 31.92 9.36
CA ARG A 18 29.53 30.98 8.60
C ARG A 18 29.40 29.54 9.10
N ASN A 19 29.22 29.34 10.41
CA ASN A 19 29.06 28.00 10.98
C ASN A 19 27.66 27.42 10.75
N ARG A 20 26.59 28.24 10.69
CA ARG A 20 25.24 27.77 10.32
C ARG A 20 25.10 27.28 8.87
N SER A 21 25.96 27.74 7.96
CA SER A 21 25.97 27.28 6.56
C SER A 21 26.70 25.94 6.36
N SER A 22 27.36 25.41 7.39
CA SER A 22 28.20 24.19 7.30
C SER A 22 27.55 22.90 7.81
N ASN A 23 26.30 22.95 8.29
CA ASN A 23 25.52 21.79 8.72
C ASN A 23 24.61 21.20 7.60
N LEU A 24 24.87 21.55 6.34
CA LEU A 24 24.18 20.96 5.19
C LEU A 24 24.96 19.73 4.73
N THR A 25 24.33 18.56 4.79
CA THR A 25 24.81 17.34 4.13
C THR A 25 25.26 17.66 2.70
N PRO A 26 26.42 17.19 2.22
CA PRO A 26 26.88 17.49 0.87
C PRO A 26 25.82 17.08 -0.17
N LEU A 27 25.29 18.04 -0.92
CA LEU A 27 24.38 17.76 -2.04
C LEU A 27 25.12 16.90 -3.07
N ALA A 28 24.48 15.83 -3.54
CA ALA A 28 25.02 15.03 -4.63
C ALA A 28 25.22 15.91 -5.89
N PRO A 29 26.21 15.64 -6.75
CA PRO A 29 26.51 16.46 -7.94
C PRO A 29 25.30 16.71 -8.86
N ALA A 30 24.37 15.76 -8.91
CA ALA A 30 23.13 15.87 -9.68
C ALA A 30 22.09 16.84 -9.08
N SER A 31 22.06 16.99 -7.75
CA SER A 31 21.21 17.95 -7.05
C SER A 31 21.79 19.37 -7.10
N LEU A 32 23.12 19.51 -7.06
CA LEU A 32 23.80 20.78 -7.32
C LEU A 32 23.48 21.30 -8.73
N LYS A 33 23.51 20.42 -9.74
CA LYS A 33 23.18 20.78 -11.13
C LYS A 33 21.70 21.18 -11.32
N THR A 34 20.77 20.56 -10.58
CA THR A 34 19.37 21.01 -10.58
C THR A 34 19.22 22.38 -9.91
N ALA A 35 19.89 22.58 -8.78
CA ALA A 35 19.86 23.86 -8.07
C ALA A 35 20.39 24.99 -8.96
N ASP A 36 21.53 24.79 -9.63
CA ASP A 36 22.13 25.77 -10.54
C ASP A 36 21.20 26.13 -11.72
N ASN A 37 20.53 25.14 -12.31
CA ASN A 37 19.58 25.36 -13.41
C ASN A 37 18.34 26.14 -12.96
N LEU A 38 17.79 25.77 -11.80
CA LEU A 38 16.62 26.46 -11.23
C LEU A 38 16.97 27.87 -10.75
N HIS A 39 18.17 28.08 -10.22
CA HIS A 39 18.69 29.40 -9.87
C HIS A 39 18.81 30.32 -11.09
N THR A 40 19.33 29.78 -12.20
CA THR A 40 19.47 30.53 -13.46
C THR A 40 18.11 30.95 -14.02
N ILE A 41 17.11 30.07 -13.92
CA ILE A 41 15.72 30.37 -14.34
C ILE A 41 15.10 31.42 -13.41
N ALA A 42 15.27 31.29 -12.11
CA ALA A 42 14.73 32.21 -11.12
C ALA A 42 15.34 33.63 -11.22
N GLN A 43 16.63 33.74 -11.57
CA GLN A 43 17.35 35.02 -11.72
C GLN A 43 17.13 35.70 -13.09
N ARG A 44 16.86 34.94 -14.16
CA ARG A 44 16.61 35.50 -15.51
C ARG A 44 15.14 35.80 -15.79
N SER A 45 14.22 35.25 -15.00
CA SER A 45 12.80 35.51 -15.16
C SER A 45 12.44 36.84 -14.49
N GLN A 46 12.12 37.86 -15.28
CA GLN A 46 11.13 38.85 -14.85
C GLN A 46 9.79 38.12 -14.72
N LEU A 47 9.60 37.39 -13.61
CA LEU A 47 8.33 36.80 -13.21
C LEU A 47 7.38 37.95 -12.89
N SER A 48 6.66 38.44 -13.90
CA SER A 48 5.55 39.38 -13.73
C SER A 48 4.33 38.66 -13.14
N LEU A 49 4.50 38.18 -11.90
CA LEU A 49 3.43 37.79 -10.99
C LEU A 49 3.54 38.76 -9.81
N PRO A 50 2.48 39.52 -9.47
CA PRO A 50 2.48 40.46 -8.33
C PRO A 50 2.86 39.84 -6.97
N GLU A 51 2.86 38.51 -6.87
CA GLU A 51 3.15 37.74 -5.67
C GLU A 51 4.58 37.19 -5.60
N VAL A 52 5.29 37.04 -6.74
CA VAL A 52 6.69 36.56 -6.77
C VAL A 52 7.67 37.70 -6.49
N GLU A 53 7.31 38.94 -6.82
CA GLU A 53 8.09 40.15 -6.47
C GLU A 53 8.21 40.40 -4.96
N ARG A 54 7.48 39.64 -4.13
CA ARG A 54 7.51 39.76 -2.65
C ARG A 54 8.51 38.82 -1.97
N LEU A 55 9.14 37.90 -2.71
CA LEU A 55 10.10 36.95 -2.15
C LEU A 55 11.52 37.52 -2.20
N THR A 56 12.24 37.45 -1.08
CA THR A 56 13.66 37.82 -1.00
C THR A 56 14.53 36.74 -1.67
N LEU A 57 15.71 37.14 -2.16
CA LEU A 57 16.68 36.24 -2.80
C LEU A 57 17.01 34.96 -1.98
N PRO A 58 17.16 35.03 -0.63
CA PRO A 58 17.33 33.85 0.21
C PRO A 58 16.13 32.89 0.20
N GLU A 59 14.90 33.40 0.11
CA GLU A 59 13.68 32.60 0.10
C GLU A 59 13.50 31.86 -1.23
N LEU A 60 13.79 32.54 -2.34
CA LEU A 60 13.84 31.93 -3.67
C LEU A 60 14.90 30.81 -3.74
N THR A 61 16.04 31.02 -3.09
CA THR A 61 17.13 30.04 -2.99
C THR A 61 16.72 28.81 -2.20
N ALA A 62 16.01 28.97 -1.08
CA ALA A 62 15.54 27.85 -0.27
C ALA A 62 14.51 26.97 -1.02
N VAL A 63 13.60 27.58 -1.77
CA VAL A 63 12.63 26.85 -2.62
C VAL A 63 13.35 26.10 -3.74
N VAL A 64 14.31 26.75 -4.41
CA VAL A 64 15.12 26.15 -5.46
C VAL A 64 15.93 24.96 -4.94
N GLU A 65 16.59 25.09 -3.79
CA GLU A 65 17.33 23.99 -3.17
C GLU A 65 16.40 22.83 -2.76
N GLN A 66 15.21 23.12 -2.25
CA GLN A 66 14.24 22.10 -1.86
C GLN A 66 13.73 21.34 -3.10
N VAL A 67 13.40 22.03 -4.19
CA VAL A 67 13.02 21.40 -5.46
C VAL A 67 14.18 20.60 -6.07
N ALA A 68 15.42 21.09 -5.96
CA ALA A 68 16.62 20.42 -6.45
C ALA A 68 16.99 19.15 -5.66
N ARG A 69 16.68 19.10 -4.37
CA ARG A 69 16.77 17.89 -3.55
C ARG A 69 15.70 16.87 -3.92
N LEU A 70 14.49 17.34 -4.23
CA LEU A 70 13.34 16.51 -4.59
C LEU A 70 13.38 15.98 -6.04
N THR A 71 14.11 16.65 -6.95
CA THR A 71 14.27 16.25 -8.36
C THR A 71 15.73 16.33 -8.84
N PRO A 72 16.54 15.27 -8.69
CA PRO A 72 17.87 15.21 -9.30
C PRO A 72 17.77 15.35 -10.83
N ALA A 73 18.76 16.03 -11.45
CA ALA A 73 18.75 16.55 -12.82
C ALA A 73 18.44 15.57 -13.98
N GLY A 74 18.21 14.29 -13.70
CA GLY A 74 17.79 13.29 -14.69
C GLY A 74 16.29 13.30 -15.03
N ASN A 75 15.42 13.85 -14.17
CA ASN A 75 13.97 13.71 -14.34
C ASN A 75 13.21 14.99 -14.74
N VAL A 76 13.75 16.19 -14.56
CA VAL A 76 13.00 17.42 -14.92
C VAL A 76 12.85 17.58 -16.44
N PRO A 77 13.91 17.47 -17.25
CA PRO A 77 13.78 17.50 -18.71
C PRO A 77 13.00 16.30 -19.25
N GLY A 78 13.18 15.11 -18.65
CA GLY A 78 12.45 13.88 -19.02
C GLY A 78 10.95 13.94 -18.71
N MET A 79 10.56 14.54 -17.57
CA MET A 79 9.15 14.83 -17.22
C MET A 79 8.54 15.84 -18.18
N ILE A 80 9.26 16.93 -18.47
CA ILE A 80 8.80 17.97 -19.40
C ILE A 80 8.63 17.38 -20.80
N LEU A 81 9.58 16.57 -21.28
CA LEU A 81 9.50 15.87 -22.56
C LEU A 81 8.37 14.83 -22.60
N SER A 82 8.18 14.07 -21.52
CA SER A 82 7.07 13.10 -21.40
C SER A 82 5.72 13.82 -21.42
N GLY A 83 5.60 14.96 -20.72
CA GLY A 83 4.40 15.80 -20.75
C GLY A 83 4.13 16.43 -22.12
N LEU A 84 5.16 16.92 -22.81
CA LEU A 84 5.05 17.51 -24.15
C LEU A 84 4.74 16.45 -25.23
N ALA A 85 5.27 15.23 -25.11
CA ALA A 85 4.98 14.11 -26.02
C ALA A 85 3.55 13.58 -25.90
N ARG A 86 2.85 13.89 -24.80
CA ARG A 86 1.45 13.50 -24.51
C ARG A 86 0.42 14.52 -25.03
N LEU A 87 0.85 15.61 -25.68
CA LEU A 87 -0.07 16.58 -26.28
C LEU A 87 -0.75 15.99 -27.53
N PRO A 88 -2.10 16.04 -27.66
CA PRO A 88 -2.84 15.27 -28.66
C PRO A 88 -2.52 15.58 -30.14
N GLU A 89 -1.80 16.65 -30.47
CA GLU A 89 -1.73 17.15 -31.85
C GLU A 89 -0.32 17.34 -32.46
N ARG A 90 0.76 16.97 -31.78
CA ARG A 90 2.12 17.10 -32.36
C ARG A 90 3.03 15.93 -32.00
N ARG A 91 3.11 14.94 -32.90
CA ARG A 91 4.11 13.85 -32.86
C ARG A 91 5.29 14.18 -33.79
N PRO A 92 6.39 14.79 -33.31
CA PRO A 92 7.57 14.99 -34.16
C PRO A 92 8.31 13.66 -34.43
N PRO A 93 8.89 13.46 -35.63
CA PRO A 93 9.63 12.26 -36.01
C PRO A 93 10.82 11.93 -35.06
N ALA A 94 11.06 10.64 -34.78
CA ALA A 94 12.08 10.16 -33.82
C ALA A 94 13.53 10.65 -34.08
N LYS A 95 13.89 10.95 -35.35
CA LYS A 95 15.18 11.57 -35.69
C LYS A 95 15.28 13.03 -35.24
N ILE A 96 14.16 13.76 -35.28
CA ILE A 96 14.05 15.15 -34.79
C ILE A 96 14.08 15.14 -33.27
N VAL A 97 13.39 14.21 -32.61
CA VAL A 97 13.45 14.04 -31.14
C VAL A 97 14.86 13.74 -30.63
N ARG A 98 15.67 12.90 -31.32
CA ARG A 98 17.08 12.66 -30.94
C ARG A 98 17.99 13.87 -31.14
N ARG A 99 17.78 14.63 -32.22
CA ARG A 99 18.50 15.89 -32.47
C ARG A 99 18.13 16.95 -31.45
N ASP A 100 16.84 17.05 -31.15
CA ASP A 100 16.28 18.03 -30.23
C ASP A 100 16.54 17.65 -28.77
N LEU A 101 16.72 16.36 -28.43
CA LEU A 101 17.25 15.87 -27.14
C LEU A 101 18.69 16.34 -26.91
N ASN A 102 19.56 16.23 -27.92
CA ASN A 102 20.94 16.74 -27.84
C ASN A 102 20.99 18.28 -27.79
N LEU A 103 20.00 18.97 -28.36
CA LEU A 103 19.82 20.42 -28.24
C LEU A 103 19.16 20.83 -26.91
N LEU A 104 18.29 20.01 -26.31
CA LEU A 104 17.70 20.20 -24.99
C LEU A 104 18.73 20.06 -23.87
N PHE A 105 19.75 19.22 -24.04
CA PHE A 105 20.93 19.22 -23.17
C PHE A 105 21.81 20.48 -23.33
N LYS A 106 21.52 21.35 -24.32
CA LYS A 106 22.20 22.63 -24.58
C LYS A 106 21.29 23.87 -24.52
N GLY A 107 19.96 23.76 -24.44
CA GLY A 107 19.07 24.89 -24.67
C GLY A 107 17.61 24.64 -24.27
N VAL A 108 17.35 24.60 -22.95
CA VAL A 108 16.00 24.65 -22.38
C VAL A 108 15.38 26.06 -22.49
N GLU A 109 16.16 27.06 -22.88
CA GLU A 109 15.79 28.49 -22.82
C GLU A 109 14.85 28.98 -23.94
N GLN A 110 14.65 28.24 -25.04
CA GLN A 110 14.05 28.81 -26.26
C GLN A 110 12.77 28.14 -26.79
N THR A 111 12.29 27.03 -26.22
CA THR A 111 11.24 26.19 -26.86
C THR A 111 9.95 25.97 -26.07
N LEU A 112 9.87 26.39 -24.81
CA LEU A 112 8.62 26.34 -24.03
C LEU A 112 7.90 27.69 -24.06
N ASP A 113 6.66 27.67 -24.53
CA ASP A 113 5.81 28.85 -24.57
C ASP A 113 5.55 29.37 -23.14
N LYS A 114 5.83 30.66 -22.89
CA LYS A 114 5.77 31.28 -21.55
C LYS A 114 4.38 31.14 -20.92
N ALA A 115 3.33 31.14 -21.74
CA ALA A 115 1.94 30.99 -21.28
C ALA A 115 1.65 29.61 -20.69
N VAL A 116 2.25 28.55 -21.26
CA VAL A 116 2.03 27.16 -20.81
C VAL A 116 2.78 26.91 -19.50
N PHE A 117 4.04 27.33 -19.39
CA PHE A 117 4.78 27.19 -18.13
C PHE A 117 4.12 27.98 -16.98
N THR A 118 3.63 29.19 -17.26
CA THR A 118 2.99 30.05 -16.26
C THR A 118 1.63 29.50 -15.80
N THR A 119 0.80 29.01 -16.73
CA THR A 119 -0.55 28.51 -16.42
C THR A 119 -0.55 27.11 -15.80
N PHE A 120 0.34 26.23 -16.25
CA PHE A 120 0.30 24.81 -15.86
C PHE A 120 1.25 24.44 -14.71
N PHE A 121 2.25 25.27 -14.41
CA PHE A 121 3.25 24.97 -13.39
C PHE A 121 3.47 26.12 -12.40
N ALA A 122 3.71 27.35 -12.88
CA ALA A 122 4.05 28.47 -12.01
C ALA A 122 2.84 29.00 -11.21
N GLY A 123 1.64 29.06 -11.80
CA GLY A 123 0.44 29.58 -11.13
C GLY A 123 0.02 28.77 -9.89
N PRO A 124 -0.26 27.45 -10.02
CA PRO A 124 -0.58 26.62 -8.86
C PRO A 124 0.55 26.55 -7.83
N ALA A 125 1.82 26.47 -8.26
CA ALA A 125 2.96 26.45 -7.36
C ALA A 125 3.17 27.78 -6.61
N ALA A 126 2.90 28.93 -7.24
CA ALA A 126 2.96 30.24 -6.62
C ALA A 126 1.84 30.44 -5.60
N VAL A 127 0.60 30.02 -5.92
CA VAL A 127 -0.54 30.05 -4.98
C VAL A 127 -0.27 29.16 -3.76
N ILE A 128 0.27 27.95 -4.00
CA ILE A 128 0.65 27.00 -2.95
C ILE A 128 1.81 27.57 -2.09
N GLY A 129 2.83 28.16 -2.71
CA GLY A 129 3.97 28.76 -2.02
C GLY A 129 3.58 30.00 -1.21
N ALA A 130 2.73 30.88 -1.76
CA ALA A 130 2.20 32.06 -1.06
C ALA A 130 1.35 31.65 0.16
N TYR A 131 0.54 30.60 0.04
CA TYR A 131 -0.26 30.09 1.16
C TYR A 131 0.60 29.42 2.25
N GLN A 132 1.63 28.65 1.87
CA GLN A 132 2.59 28.11 2.84
C GLN A 132 3.33 29.21 3.61
N HIS A 133 3.68 30.31 2.92
CA HIS A 133 4.33 31.44 3.55
C HIS A 133 3.38 32.15 4.52
N LEU A 134 2.10 32.31 4.18
CA LEU A 134 1.08 32.82 5.10
C LEU A 134 0.86 31.92 6.33
N LEU A 135 0.89 30.59 6.17
CA LEU A 135 0.77 29.65 7.29
C LEU A 135 2.00 29.69 8.22
N LYS A 136 3.20 29.78 7.65
CA LYS A 136 4.45 29.94 8.42
C LYS A 136 4.50 31.30 9.14
N LEU A 137 4.07 32.38 8.48
CA LEU A 137 3.94 33.71 9.08
C LEU A 137 2.86 33.75 10.19
N ALA A 138 1.85 32.90 10.10
CA ALA A 138 0.85 32.69 11.15
C ALA A 138 1.30 31.73 12.27
N GLY A 139 2.57 31.28 12.24
CA GLY A 139 3.15 30.41 13.26
C GLY A 139 2.69 28.96 13.23
N LYS A 140 2.09 28.47 12.13
CA LYS A 140 1.62 27.08 12.00
C LYS A 140 2.72 26.21 11.38
N ASP A 141 3.16 25.17 12.08
CA ASP A 141 4.10 24.18 11.53
C ASP A 141 3.35 23.22 10.57
N PRO A 142 3.83 23.01 9.33
CA PRO A 142 3.33 21.96 8.44
C PRO A 142 3.17 20.57 9.08
N ALA A 143 4.02 20.22 10.06
CA ALA A 143 3.93 18.97 10.81
C ALA A 143 2.77 18.94 11.83
N GLU A 144 2.32 20.09 12.33
CA GLU A 144 1.21 20.21 13.29
C GLU A 144 -0.18 20.02 12.65
N ALA A 145 -0.30 20.07 11.30
CA ALA A 145 -1.53 19.71 10.61
C ALA A 145 -1.91 18.23 10.73
N PHE A 146 -0.98 17.39 11.19
CA PHE A 146 -1.14 15.94 11.23
C PHE A 146 -0.94 15.43 12.66
N PRO A 147 -1.84 15.77 13.60
CA PRO A 147 -1.73 15.31 14.99
C PRO A 147 -1.67 13.77 15.08
N GLU A 148 -2.36 13.09 14.15
CA GLU A 148 -2.39 11.63 14.02
C GLU A 148 -1.50 11.10 12.87
N GLY A 149 -0.56 11.90 12.34
CA GLY A 149 0.34 11.49 11.25
C GLY A 149 -0.25 11.64 9.83
N THR A 150 0.63 11.64 8.83
CA THR A 150 0.23 11.93 7.43
C THR A 150 -0.58 10.80 6.80
N TRP A 151 -0.40 9.59 7.32
CA TRP A 151 -1.17 8.42 6.90
C TRP A 151 -2.66 8.60 7.15
N GLN A 152 -3.01 9.09 8.34
CA GLN A 152 -4.40 9.26 8.75
C GLN A 152 -5.16 10.19 7.81
N PHE A 153 -4.57 11.34 7.51
CA PHE A 153 -5.14 12.30 6.57
C PHE A 153 -5.31 11.68 5.18
N TYR A 154 -4.32 10.93 4.68
CA TYR A 154 -4.44 10.29 3.37
C TYR A 154 -5.61 9.29 3.32
N VAL A 155 -5.78 8.46 4.35
CA VAL A 155 -6.83 7.44 4.33
C VAL A 155 -8.24 7.99 4.51
N GLU A 156 -8.44 8.95 5.41
CA GLU A 156 -9.76 9.57 5.64
C GLU A 156 -10.24 10.40 4.45
N TYR A 157 -9.28 10.92 3.69
CA TYR A 157 -9.55 11.75 2.54
C TYR A 157 -9.72 10.95 1.24
N ALA A 158 -8.78 10.04 0.94
CA ALA A 158 -8.61 9.43 -0.39
C ALA A 158 -8.81 7.92 -0.44
N VAL A 159 -9.21 7.27 0.66
CA VAL A 159 -9.32 5.81 0.78
C VAL A 159 -10.63 5.46 1.49
N ARG A 160 -11.72 6.17 1.19
CA ARG A 160 -13.02 5.99 1.86
C ARG A 160 -13.88 4.91 1.23
N GLU A 161 -13.76 4.73 -0.09
CA GLU A 161 -14.70 3.90 -0.83
C GLU A 161 -14.49 2.41 -0.56
N ASP A 162 -15.49 1.57 -0.82
CA ASP A 162 -15.38 0.13 -0.57
C ASP A 162 -14.26 -0.56 -1.38
N THR A 163 -13.90 0.02 -2.52
CA THR A 163 -12.74 -0.42 -3.32
C THR A 163 -11.44 -0.30 -2.53
N ALA A 164 -11.43 0.55 -1.51
CA ALA A 164 -10.31 0.85 -0.67
C ALA A 164 -10.15 -0.11 0.51
N ARG A 165 -10.87 -1.23 0.54
CA ARG A 165 -10.61 -2.32 1.49
C ARG A 165 -9.61 -3.33 0.90
N HIS A 166 -8.84 -3.98 1.77
CA HIS A 166 -7.94 -5.08 1.44
C HIS A 166 -8.38 -6.34 2.18
N ALA A 167 -7.94 -7.52 1.74
CA ALA A 167 -8.31 -8.75 2.42
C ALA A 167 -7.16 -9.76 2.55
N ASN A 168 -7.19 -10.51 3.63
CA ASN A 168 -6.24 -11.57 3.97
C ASN A 168 -7.00 -12.88 4.21
N GLU A 169 -6.46 -14.02 3.79
CA GLU A 169 -7.04 -15.34 4.09
C GLU A 169 -6.10 -16.15 4.97
N THR A 170 -6.65 -16.77 6.01
CA THR A 170 -5.92 -17.69 6.88
C THR A 170 -6.56 -19.08 6.85
N HIS A 171 -5.72 -20.13 6.87
CA HIS A 171 -6.17 -21.52 6.98
C HIS A 171 -5.97 -22.12 8.38
N GLY A 172 -5.46 -21.32 9.33
CA GLY A 172 -4.94 -21.81 10.60
C GLY A 172 -5.97 -22.53 11.46
N PHE A 173 -7.15 -21.92 11.62
CA PHE A 173 -8.24 -22.46 12.46
C PHE A 173 -8.68 -23.85 12.00
N ASP A 174 -9.12 -23.96 10.74
CA ASP A 174 -9.59 -25.23 10.15
C ASP A 174 -8.51 -26.30 10.01
N THR A 175 -7.27 -25.89 9.77
CA THR A 175 -6.13 -26.81 9.76
C THR A 175 -5.85 -27.34 11.16
N PHE A 176 -5.96 -26.49 12.18
CA PHE A 176 -5.79 -26.89 13.56
C PHE A 176 -6.85 -27.90 14.01
N LEU A 177 -8.13 -27.62 13.76
CA LEU A 177 -9.24 -28.52 14.11
C LEU A 177 -9.06 -29.90 13.48
N ARG A 178 -8.78 -29.94 12.16
CA ARG A 178 -8.55 -31.21 11.43
C ARG A 178 -7.35 -31.98 11.94
N ARG A 179 -6.23 -31.31 12.25
CA ARG A 179 -5.01 -31.98 12.72
C ARG A 179 -5.15 -32.59 14.11
N HIS A 180 -6.02 -32.03 14.95
CA HIS A 180 -6.20 -32.47 16.33
C HIS A 180 -7.53 -33.19 16.55
N ASN A 181 -8.30 -33.46 15.49
CA ASN A 181 -9.61 -34.12 15.53
C ASN A 181 -10.61 -33.45 16.49
N PHE A 182 -10.61 -32.10 16.53
CA PHE A 182 -11.67 -31.37 17.23
C PHE A 182 -12.94 -31.38 16.37
N ASP A 183 -14.04 -31.87 16.94
CA ASP A 183 -15.36 -31.92 16.28
C ASP A 183 -16.26 -30.83 16.84
N LEU A 184 -16.12 -29.62 16.33
CA LEU A 184 -16.97 -28.50 16.71
C LEU A 184 -18.24 -28.47 15.86
N ASN A 185 -19.40 -28.42 16.51
CA ASN A 185 -20.64 -28.14 15.81
C ASN A 185 -20.67 -26.67 15.27
N PRO A 186 -21.61 -26.33 14.36
CA PRO A 186 -21.66 -24.99 13.79
C PRO A 186 -21.78 -23.86 14.82
N VAL A 187 -22.50 -24.08 15.92
CA VAL A 187 -22.64 -23.09 17.01
C VAL A 187 -21.30 -22.84 17.68
N GLU A 188 -20.56 -23.89 18.03
CA GLU A 188 -19.24 -23.78 18.67
C GLU A 188 -18.21 -23.13 17.76
N ARG A 189 -18.18 -23.47 16.47
CA ARG A 189 -17.32 -22.83 15.48
C ARG A 189 -17.55 -21.32 15.46
N VAL A 190 -18.79 -20.88 15.31
CA VAL A 190 -19.14 -19.46 15.26
C VAL A 190 -18.85 -18.80 16.60
N THR A 191 -19.16 -19.47 17.71
CA THR A 191 -18.86 -18.98 19.07
C THR A 191 -17.37 -18.74 19.25
N ALA A 192 -16.49 -19.64 18.76
CA ALA A 192 -15.04 -19.46 18.86
C ALA A 192 -14.57 -18.17 18.17
N TRP A 193 -15.10 -17.86 17.00
CA TRP A 193 -14.78 -16.64 16.26
C TRP A 193 -15.40 -15.38 16.88
N VAL A 194 -16.63 -15.45 17.39
CA VAL A 194 -17.25 -14.34 18.14
C VAL A 194 -16.44 -14.04 19.40
N MET A 195 -16.03 -15.06 20.15
CA MET A 195 -15.18 -14.89 21.33
C MET A 195 -13.79 -14.33 20.99
N ALA A 196 -13.18 -14.78 19.89
CA ALA A 196 -11.93 -14.20 19.40
C ALA A 196 -12.08 -12.71 19.05
N ALA A 197 -13.18 -12.33 18.41
CA ALA A 197 -13.50 -10.94 18.11
C ALA A 197 -13.73 -10.10 19.38
N ILE A 198 -14.46 -10.64 20.37
CA ILE A 198 -14.65 -9.99 21.68
C ILE A 198 -13.30 -9.75 22.34
N TYR A 199 -12.48 -10.79 22.52
CA TYR A 199 -11.18 -10.64 23.17
C TYR A 199 -10.24 -9.71 22.40
N CYS A 200 -10.30 -9.73 21.06
CA CYS A 200 -9.58 -8.79 20.21
C CYS A 200 -9.92 -7.32 20.55
N LEU A 201 -11.21 -6.98 20.72
CA LEU A 201 -11.63 -5.64 21.09
C LEU A 201 -11.15 -5.22 22.47
N HIS A 202 -11.25 -6.12 23.46
CA HIS A 202 -10.83 -5.86 24.84
C HIS A 202 -9.33 -5.62 24.97
N GLN A 203 -8.51 -6.34 24.19
CA GLN A 203 -7.04 -6.24 24.24
C GLN A 203 -6.45 -5.35 23.14
N TYR A 204 -7.28 -4.67 22.34
CA TYR A 204 -6.82 -4.04 21.09
C TYR A 204 -5.74 -2.98 21.32
N HIS A 205 -5.93 -2.13 22.34
CA HIS A 205 -4.95 -1.09 22.68
C HIS A 205 -3.61 -1.68 23.15
N ASP A 206 -3.62 -2.79 23.87
CA ASP A 206 -2.39 -3.48 24.28
C ASP A 206 -1.67 -4.12 23.08
N LEU A 207 -2.42 -4.65 22.11
CA LEU A 207 -1.84 -5.15 20.85
C LEU A 207 -1.18 -4.01 20.06
N LEU A 208 -1.82 -2.84 20.00
CA LEU A 208 -1.22 -1.65 19.38
C LEU A 208 0.02 -1.18 20.14
N ALA A 209 0.00 -1.21 21.48
CA ALA A 209 1.18 -0.89 22.29
C ALA A 209 2.33 -1.86 22.02
N ASN A 210 2.05 -3.14 21.77
CA ASN A 210 3.06 -4.10 21.33
C ASN A 210 3.67 -3.72 19.98
N GLU A 211 2.83 -3.50 18.95
CA GLU A 211 3.30 -3.09 17.62
C GLU A 211 4.13 -1.80 17.65
N TRP A 212 3.68 -0.79 18.40
CA TRP A 212 4.39 0.49 18.54
C TRP A 212 5.76 0.29 19.18
N ARG A 213 5.81 -0.36 20.35
CA ARG A 213 7.05 -0.51 21.10
C ARG A 213 8.07 -1.37 20.37
N GLU A 214 7.66 -2.42 19.67
CA GLU A 214 8.59 -3.25 18.89
C GLU A 214 9.33 -2.47 17.81
N ARG A 215 8.64 -1.52 17.16
CA ARG A 215 9.21 -0.65 16.13
C ARG A 215 10.07 0.44 16.74
N VAL A 216 9.55 1.17 17.73
CA VAL A 216 10.24 2.31 18.34
C VAL A 216 11.47 1.85 19.13
N ALA A 217 11.37 0.77 19.92
CA ALA A 217 12.49 0.25 20.69
C ALA A 217 13.69 -0.13 19.81
N THR A 218 13.42 -0.83 18.70
CA THR A 218 14.48 -1.25 17.76
C THR A 218 15.02 -0.09 16.94
N HIS A 219 14.18 0.87 16.55
CA HIS A 219 14.62 2.08 15.86
C HIS A 219 15.53 2.96 16.73
N LEU A 220 15.08 3.29 17.95
CA LEU A 220 15.85 4.11 18.89
C LEU A 220 17.21 3.48 19.22
N LEU A 221 17.24 2.15 19.36
CA LEU A 221 18.49 1.43 19.58
C LEU A 221 19.43 1.58 18.38
N GLY A 222 18.94 1.38 17.16
CA GLY A 222 19.73 1.56 15.93
C GLY A 222 20.22 2.99 15.71
N GLU A 223 19.45 4.02 16.14
CA GLU A 223 19.89 5.42 16.11
C GLU A 223 21.07 5.67 17.04
N LEU A 224 20.98 5.18 18.28
CA LEU A 224 21.99 5.38 19.32
C LEU A 224 23.29 4.62 19.04
N THR A 225 23.21 3.46 18.40
CA THR A 225 24.40 2.65 18.10
C THR A 225 24.99 2.92 16.72
N ARG A 226 24.40 3.82 15.91
CA ARG A 226 24.80 4.09 14.51
C ARG A 226 26.29 4.39 14.31
N THR A 227 26.91 5.10 15.26
CA THR A 227 28.31 5.52 15.19
C THR A 227 29.29 4.45 15.65
N ARG A 228 28.80 3.33 16.17
CA ARG A 228 29.64 2.26 16.68
C ARG A 228 30.15 1.34 15.56
N PRO A 229 31.34 0.74 15.71
CA PRO A 229 31.89 -0.19 14.70
C PRO A 229 31.00 -1.41 14.41
N ASP A 230 30.19 -1.81 15.39
CA ASP A 230 29.26 -2.94 15.40
C ASP A 230 27.81 -2.56 15.01
N ALA A 231 27.55 -1.31 14.58
CA ALA A 231 26.23 -0.79 14.22
C ALA A 231 25.43 -1.63 13.20
N ALA A 232 26.13 -2.41 12.38
CA ALA A 232 25.53 -3.34 11.41
C ALA A 232 24.68 -4.45 12.08
N ARG A 233 25.02 -4.82 13.32
CA ARG A 233 24.27 -5.83 14.11
C ARG A 233 22.91 -5.29 14.55
N ASP A 234 22.83 -3.99 14.78
CA ASP A 234 21.64 -3.32 15.32
C ASP A 234 20.70 -2.78 14.24
N THR A 235 21.23 -2.47 13.05
CA THR A 235 20.44 -1.90 11.93
C THR A 235 19.37 -2.84 11.36
N ASN A 236 19.43 -4.14 11.66
CA ASN A 236 18.46 -5.15 11.18
C ASN A 236 17.65 -5.81 12.31
N LEU A 237 17.66 -5.26 13.53
CA LEU A 237 17.00 -5.87 14.69
C LEU A 237 15.50 -6.10 14.47
N TYR A 238 14.78 -5.08 13.99
CA TYR A 238 13.34 -5.21 13.73
C TYR A 238 13.05 -6.36 12.76
N ARG A 239 13.80 -6.45 11.66
CA ARG A 239 13.64 -7.51 10.64
C ARG A 239 14.00 -8.92 11.15
N ARG A 240 14.87 -9.01 12.16
CA ARG A 240 15.15 -10.27 12.87
C ARG A 240 13.98 -10.64 13.77
N TRP A 241 13.46 -9.67 14.52
CA TRP A 241 12.29 -9.85 15.37
C TRP A 241 11.05 -10.28 14.57
N GLU A 242 10.76 -9.67 13.42
CA GLU A 242 9.63 -10.04 12.56
C GLU A 242 9.58 -11.53 12.21
N LYS A 243 10.74 -12.19 12.11
CA LYS A 243 10.82 -13.64 11.82
C LYS A 243 10.55 -14.53 13.02
N LEU A 244 10.73 -14.00 14.23
CA LEU A 244 10.60 -14.69 15.51
C LEU A 244 9.30 -14.33 16.23
N ARG A 245 8.65 -13.24 15.83
CA ARG A 245 7.43 -12.70 16.42
C ARG A 245 6.38 -13.81 16.56
N PRO A 246 5.93 -14.13 17.78
CA PRO A 246 4.84 -15.07 17.97
C PRO A 246 3.51 -14.42 17.59
N TYR A 247 2.65 -15.18 16.92
CA TYR A 247 1.25 -14.79 16.64
C TYR A 247 0.24 -15.50 17.54
N GLY A 248 0.69 -16.46 18.35
CA GLY A 248 -0.11 -17.20 19.32
C GLY A 248 0.69 -17.51 20.59
N ARG A 249 -0.01 -17.95 21.63
CA ARG A 249 0.59 -18.36 22.92
C ARG A 249 1.29 -19.71 22.78
N ASN A 250 2.39 -19.93 23.50
CA ASN A 250 3.03 -21.25 23.52
C ASN A 250 2.12 -22.28 24.25
N PRO A 251 1.67 -23.34 23.58
CA PRO A 251 0.82 -24.36 24.21
C PRO A 251 1.54 -25.15 25.31
N ALA A 252 2.87 -25.25 25.28
CA ALA A 252 3.64 -26.05 26.24
C ALA A 252 3.81 -25.37 27.61
N GLY A 253 3.53 -24.07 27.72
CA GLY A 253 3.85 -23.28 28.92
C GLY A 253 2.77 -23.20 29.99
N GLY A 254 1.54 -23.69 29.73
CA GLY A 254 0.43 -23.62 30.69
C GLY A 254 0.06 -22.21 31.19
N SER A 255 0.65 -21.15 30.61
CA SER A 255 0.47 -19.80 31.13
C SER A 255 -0.94 -19.31 30.81
N ARG A 256 -1.67 -18.93 31.86
CA ARG A 256 -2.96 -18.22 31.79
C ARG A 256 -2.81 -16.76 31.35
N GLN A 257 -1.59 -16.30 31.04
CA GLN A 257 -1.38 -14.90 30.67
C GLN A 257 -2.06 -14.55 29.34
N PRO A 258 -2.58 -13.31 29.21
CA PRO A 258 -3.06 -12.79 27.94
C PRO A 258 -1.99 -12.80 26.85
N TYR A 259 -2.41 -12.93 25.59
CA TYR A 259 -1.48 -12.99 24.46
C TYR A 259 -0.59 -11.75 24.33
N PHE A 260 -1.12 -10.54 24.56
CA PHE A 260 -0.33 -9.31 24.48
C PHE A 260 0.84 -9.32 25.47
N ALA A 261 0.64 -9.81 26.71
CA ALA A 261 1.69 -9.93 27.70
C ALA A 261 2.75 -10.95 27.28
N TYR A 262 2.32 -12.13 26.79
CA TYR A 262 3.23 -13.13 26.23
C TYR A 262 4.10 -12.63 25.09
N ARG A 263 3.51 -11.87 24.16
CA ARG A 263 4.26 -11.29 23.05
C ARG A 263 5.25 -10.24 23.54
N ARG A 264 4.89 -9.44 24.56
CA ARG A 264 5.79 -8.48 25.21
C ARG A 264 7.00 -9.18 25.83
N ASP A 265 6.77 -10.23 26.62
CA ASP A 265 7.84 -11.01 27.26
C ASP A 265 8.82 -11.59 26.24
N CYS A 266 8.29 -12.18 25.15
CA CYS A 266 9.11 -12.70 24.05
C CYS A 266 9.98 -11.61 23.41
N PHE A 267 9.41 -10.40 23.22
CA PHE A 267 10.14 -9.28 22.63
C PHE A 267 11.22 -8.74 23.57
N ASP A 268 10.90 -8.58 24.86
CA ASP A 268 11.85 -8.09 25.85
C ASP A 268 13.02 -9.10 26.02
N GLN A 269 12.74 -10.41 25.95
CA GLN A 269 13.79 -11.44 25.92
C GLN A 269 14.68 -11.35 24.67
N PHE A 270 14.07 -11.18 23.48
CA PHE A 270 14.82 -10.96 22.24
C PHE A 270 15.71 -9.71 22.32
N LEU A 271 15.19 -8.64 22.91
CA LEU A 271 15.89 -7.36 22.99
C LEU A 271 17.02 -7.38 24.03
N ALA A 272 16.87 -8.16 25.11
CA ALA A 272 17.91 -8.32 26.14
C ALA A 272 19.24 -8.80 25.55
N GLU A 273 19.21 -9.69 24.55
CA GLU A 273 20.42 -10.13 23.84
C GLU A 273 21.13 -8.99 23.10
N ALA A 274 20.36 -8.05 22.53
CA ALA A 274 20.92 -6.89 21.83
C ALA A 274 21.45 -5.83 22.79
N LEU A 275 20.84 -5.71 23.98
CA LEU A 275 21.24 -4.75 25.00
C LEU A 275 22.45 -5.20 25.82
N ALA A 276 22.70 -6.51 25.93
CA ALA A 276 23.74 -7.08 26.80
C ALA A 276 25.15 -6.53 26.54
N ASP A 277 25.47 -6.21 25.29
CA ASP A 277 26.82 -5.75 24.85
C ASP A 277 26.99 -4.22 24.93
N LEU A 278 25.98 -3.49 25.40
CA LEU A 278 25.99 -2.02 25.49
C LEU A 278 26.49 -1.55 26.86
N ASP A 279 27.18 -0.41 26.89
CA ASP A 279 27.57 0.23 28.14
C ASP A 279 26.34 0.78 28.90
N THR A 280 26.47 0.94 30.21
CA THR A 280 25.38 1.40 31.09
C THR A 280 24.86 2.78 30.69
N ALA A 281 25.71 3.65 30.14
CA ALA A 281 25.31 4.99 29.69
C ALA A 281 24.37 4.92 28.47
N THR A 282 24.71 4.10 27.47
CA THR A 282 23.91 3.89 26.26
C THR A 282 22.61 3.19 26.60
N GLN A 283 22.63 2.17 27.46
CA GLN A 283 21.42 1.53 27.95
C GLN A 283 20.50 2.52 28.68
N GLY A 284 21.07 3.37 29.54
CA GLY A 284 20.31 4.42 30.25
C GLY A 284 19.69 5.44 29.31
N ALA A 285 20.45 5.91 28.30
CA ALA A 285 19.98 6.83 27.28
C ALA A 285 18.84 6.22 26.43
N TRP A 286 18.98 4.95 26.03
CA TRP A 286 17.94 4.22 25.30
C TRP A 286 16.66 4.07 26.11
N GLN A 287 16.75 3.66 27.39
CA GLN A 287 15.58 3.54 28.26
C GLN A 287 14.87 4.88 28.48
N GLN A 288 15.63 5.96 28.64
CA GLN A 288 15.06 7.30 28.80
C GLN A 288 14.35 7.76 27.51
N ALA A 289 14.96 7.54 26.35
CA ALA A 289 14.36 7.87 25.06
C ALA A 289 13.07 7.07 24.82
N LEU A 290 13.07 5.77 25.14
CA LEU A 290 11.90 4.92 24.99
C LEU A 290 10.75 5.36 25.90
N ARG A 291 11.02 5.63 27.19
CA ARG A 291 10.00 6.12 28.13
C ARG A 291 9.39 7.45 27.70
N ARG A 292 10.23 8.35 27.16
CA ARG A 292 9.77 9.64 26.63
C ARG A 292 8.84 9.45 25.43
N ALA A 293 9.27 8.66 24.44
CA ALA A 293 8.46 8.35 23.27
C ALA A 293 7.15 7.63 23.64
N GLU A 294 7.17 6.76 24.65
CA GLU A 294 5.97 6.05 25.13
C GLU A 294 4.95 7.03 25.72
N ALA A 295 5.39 8.03 26.49
CA ALA A 295 4.51 9.05 27.04
C ALA A 295 3.99 10.05 25.98
N GLU A 296 4.83 10.40 25.00
CA GLU A 296 4.54 11.46 24.02
C GLU A 296 3.80 10.93 22.76
N GLU A 297 4.07 9.70 22.31
CA GLU A 297 3.64 9.22 20.99
C GLU A 297 2.63 8.06 21.02
N LEU A 298 2.70 7.16 22.02
CA LEU A 298 1.86 5.96 22.06
C LEU A 298 0.35 6.26 22.12
N PRO A 299 -0.15 7.20 22.94
CA PRO A 299 -1.58 7.48 23.01
C PRO A 299 -2.17 7.94 21.67
N ALA A 300 -1.46 8.80 20.95
CA ALA A 300 -1.87 9.27 19.63
C ALA A 300 -1.89 8.12 18.62
N PHE A 301 -0.88 7.24 18.65
CA PHE A 301 -0.86 6.04 17.82
C PHE A 301 -2.04 5.09 18.12
N GLN A 302 -2.36 4.86 19.40
CA GLN A 302 -3.48 4.01 19.80
C GLN A 302 -4.82 4.59 19.35
N GLN A 303 -5.02 5.91 19.51
CA GLN A 303 -6.20 6.61 19.04
C GLN A 303 -6.35 6.48 17.51
N GLN A 304 -5.29 6.83 16.78
CA GLN A 304 -5.23 6.75 15.31
C GLN A 304 -5.56 5.35 14.81
N MET A 305 -5.03 4.32 15.44
CA MET A 305 -5.15 2.93 14.96
C MET A 305 -6.34 2.17 15.54
N SER A 306 -7.09 2.76 16.47
CA SER A 306 -8.18 2.09 17.17
C SER A 306 -9.30 1.66 16.22
N ILE A 307 -9.78 0.41 16.39
CA ILE A 307 -10.99 -0.10 15.75
C ILE A 307 -12.23 0.03 16.63
N LEU A 308 -12.09 0.54 17.86
CA LEU A 308 -13.21 0.91 18.72
C LEU A 308 -13.79 2.26 18.27
N ALA A 309 -14.14 2.34 17.00
CA ALA A 309 -14.74 3.49 16.35
C ALA A 309 -15.55 3.03 15.13
N TYR A 310 -16.52 3.83 14.74
CA TYR A 310 -17.17 3.70 13.43
C TYR A 310 -16.80 4.90 12.55
N LEU A 311 -16.96 4.75 11.24
CA LEU A 311 -16.78 5.84 10.28
C LEU A 311 -18.11 6.53 10.01
N ASP A 312 -18.17 7.83 10.30
CA ASP A 312 -19.27 8.68 9.90
C ASP A 312 -18.92 9.42 8.59
N PRO A 313 -19.65 9.15 7.50
CA PRO A 313 -19.34 9.75 6.21
C PRO A 313 -19.77 11.22 6.20
N GLY A 314 -18.82 12.11 5.95
CA GLY A 314 -19.08 13.51 5.62
C GLY A 314 -18.98 13.74 4.11
N SER A 315 -19.39 14.93 3.65
CA SER A 315 -19.35 15.31 2.24
C SER A 315 -17.94 15.29 1.64
N TYR A 316 -16.91 15.48 2.47
CA TYR A 316 -15.51 15.64 2.04
C TYR A 316 -14.50 14.77 2.80
N GLY A 317 -14.92 14.00 3.80
CA GLY A 317 -14.03 13.18 4.65
C GLY A 317 -14.79 12.10 5.39
N GLU A 318 -14.08 11.11 5.91
CA GLU A 318 -14.60 10.23 6.96
C GLU A 318 -14.24 10.79 8.32
N THR A 319 -15.17 10.72 9.28
CA THR A 319 -14.89 11.03 10.68
C THR A 319 -14.92 9.75 11.50
N ARG A 320 -13.83 9.44 12.21
CA ARG A 320 -13.85 8.36 13.19
C ARG A 320 -14.57 8.81 14.44
N VAL A 321 -15.64 8.11 14.80
CA VAL A 321 -16.38 8.34 16.04
C VAL A 321 -16.07 7.21 17.01
N PRO A 322 -15.40 7.49 18.14
CA PRO A 322 -15.09 6.48 19.14
C PRO A 322 -16.34 5.80 19.70
N ILE A 323 -16.25 4.49 19.88
CA ILE A 323 -17.27 3.66 20.51
C ILE A 323 -16.78 3.28 21.92
N PRO A 324 -17.50 3.62 22.99
CA PRO A 324 -17.19 3.10 24.31
C PRO A 324 -17.26 1.57 24.31
N LEU A 325 -16.25 0.89 24.86
CA LEU A 325 -16.17 -0.58 24.89
C LEU A 325 -17.45 -1.25 25.44
N THR A 326 -18.07 -0.63 26.44
CA THR A 326 -19.32 -1.08 27.06
C THR A 326 -20.54 -1.05 26.12
N LYS A 327 -20.49 -0.29 25.04
CA LYS A 327 -21.52 -0.22 23.99
C LYS A 327 -21.17 -1.05 22.75
N THR A 328 -19.95 -1.59 22.68
CA THR A 328 -19.49 -2.32 21.51
C THR A 328 -20.16 -3.69 21.42
N CYS A 329 -20.50 -4.08 20.20
CA CYS A 329 -21.06 -5.38 19.86
C CYS A 329 -20.16 -6.10 18.83
N ILE A 330 -20.37 -7.40 18.65
CA ILE A 330 -19.97 -8.14 17.47
C ILE A 330 -21.19 -8.27 16.57
N GLY A 331 -21.02 -7.96 15.28
CA GLY A 331 -22.03 -8.19 14.27
C GLY A 331 -21.94 -9.63 13.77
N LEU A 332 -23.06 -10.34 13.74
CA LEU A 332 -23.15 -11.68 13.18
C LEU A 332 -24.14 -11.65 12.02
N ILE A 333 -23.72 -12.13 10.85
CA ILE A 333 -24.55 -12.24 9.65
C ILE A 333 -24.83 -13.70 9.39
N HIS A 334 -26.11 -14.07 9.33
CA HIS A 334 -26.54 -15.41 8.98
C HIS A 334 -27.84 -15.36 8.16
N ARG A 335 -27.84 -16.02 7.01
CA ARG A 335 -28.89 -16.04 6.00
C ARG A 335 -29.36 -14.63 5.65
N GLY A 336 -28.40 -13.72 5.50
CA GLY A 336 -28.63 -12.29 5.26
C GLY A 336 -29.33 -11.51 6.39
N CYS A 337 -29.54 -12.12 7.56
CA CYS A 337 -30.00 -11.43 8.77
C CYS A 337 -28.80 -10.95 9.60
N TYR A 338 -28.93 -9.78 10.24
CA TYR A 338 -27.89 -9.19 11.07
C TYR A 338 -28.28 -9.28 12.54
N PHE A 339 -27.33 -9.69 13.37
CA PHE A 339 -27.49 -9.85 14.81
C PHE A 339 -26.35 -9.13 15.53
N LEU A 340 -26.65 -8.52 16.68
CA LEU A 340 -25.67 -7.90 17.55
C LEU A 340 -25.51 -8.72 18.84
N ILE A 341 -24.26 -9.06 19.15
CA ILE A 341 -23.86 -9.74 20.37
C ILE A 341 -23.00 -8.77 21.20
N PRO A 342 -23.40 -8.38 22.42
CA PRO A 342 -22.61 -7.47 23.25
C PRO A 342 -21.20 -7.99 23.52
N ALA A 343 -20.20 -7.12 23.42
CA ALA A 343 -18.81 -7.47 23.68
C ALA A 343 -18.49 -7.55 25.18
N CYS A 344 -19.29 -6.90 26.03
CA CYS A 344 -19.10 -6.87 27.47
C CYS A 344 -20.13 -7.73 28.22
N ALA A 345 -19.74 -8.22 29.39
CA ALA A 345 -20.66 -8.83 30.34
C ALA A 345 -21.65 -7.76 30.88
N PRO A 346 -22.90 -8.11 31.20
CA PRO A 346 -23.87 -7.14 31.73
C PRO A 346 -23.36 -6.45 32.99
N GLY A 347 -23.40 -5.12 33.00
CA GLY A 347 -22.98 -4.31 34.15
C GLY A 347 -21.46 -4.31 34.41
N SER A 348 -20.66 -4.80 33.47
CA SER A 348 -19.18 -4.83 33.55
C SER A 348 -18.56 -4.29 32.26
N ASP A 349 -17.31 -3.87 32.37
CA ASP A 349 -16.38 -3.55 31.27
C ASP A 349 -15.55 -4.77 30.83
N GLY A 350 -15.71 -5.92 31.48
CA GLY A 350 -15.05 -7.18 31.13
C GLY A 350 -15.73 -7.94 29.99
N PRO A 351 -15.02 -8.89 29.37
CA PRO A 351 -15.50 -9.60 28.19
C PRO A 351 -16.77 -10.41 28.46
N ALA A 352 -17.64 -10.49 27.44
CA ALA A 352 -18.84 -11.31 27.55
C ALA A 352 -18.50 -12.79 27.81
N GLN A 353 -19.36 -13.46 28.59
CA GLN A 353 -19.14 -14.84 29.00
C GLN A 353 -19.40 -15.82 27.83
N ALA A 354 -18.49 -16.76 27.61
CA ALA A 354 -18.55 -17.70 26.49
C ALA A 354 -19.86 -18.50 26.42
N GLN A 355 -20.41 -18.95 27.56
CA GLN A 355 -21.68 -19.69 27.60
C GLN A 355 -22.86 -18.82 27.12
N ARG A 356 -22.89 -17.54 27.50
CA ARG A 356 -23.91 -16.59 27.05
C ARG A 356 -23.78 -16.31 25.55
N VAL A 357 -22.55 -16.11 25.08
CA VAL A 357 -22.28 -15.92 23.65
C VAL A 357 -22.70 -17.15 22.85
N ARG A 358 -22.38 -18.36 23.32
CA ARG A 358 -22.82 -19.62 22.73
C ARG A 358 -24.34 -19.71 22.60
N ALA A 359 -25.09 -19.31 23.64
CA ALA A 359 -26.55 -19.28 23.61
C ALA A 359 -27.11 -18.28 22.59
N MET A 360 -26.54 -17.07 22.54
CA MET A 360 -26.93 -16.05 21.56
C MET A 360 -26.62 -16.47 20.12
N VAL A 361 -25.48 -17.12 19.90
CA VAL A 361 -25.10 -17.68 18.59
C VAL A 361 -26.06 -18.80 18.19
N ALA A 362 -26.37 -19.74 19.08
CA ALA A 362 -27.34 -20.79 18.82
C ALA A 362 -28.69 -20.19 18.39
N ALA A 363 -29.19 -19.22 19.17
CA ALA A 363 -30.44 -18.54 18.85
C ALA A 363 -30.38 -17.75 17.52
N ALA A 364 -29.24 -17.18 17.13
CA ALA A 364 -29.07 -16.52 15.83
C ALA A 364 -29.12 -17.52 14.67
N LEU A 365 -28.47 -18.69 14.83
CA LEU A 365 -28.40 -19.72 13.79
C LEU A 365 -29.74 -20.46 13.63
N ASP A 366 -30.52 -20.60 14.70
CA ASP A 366 -31.85 -21.22 14.66
C ASP A 366 -32.93 -20.29 14.04
N GLN A 367 -32.73 -18.98 14.09
CA GLN A 367 -33.71 -18.03 13.57
C GLN A 367 -33.83 -18.09 12.05
N THR A 368 -35.05 -18.33 11.58
CA THR A 368 -35.44 -18.23 10.17
C THR A 368 -36.13 -16.89 9.90
N GLY A 369 -35.74 -16.17 8.85
CA GLY A 369 -36.41 -14.95 8.45
C GLY A 369 -35.94 -14.44 7.09
N SER A 370 -36.72 -13.53 6.50
CA SER A 370 -36.36 -12.88 5.24
C SER A 370 -35.25 -11.85 5.49
N ALA A 371 -34.11 -12.03 4.82
CA ALA A 371 -33.09 -11.00 4.72
C ALA A 371 -33.67 -9.73 4.05
N GLY A 372 -33.30 -8.55 4.53
CA GLY A 372 -33.47 -7.31 3.79
C GLY A 372 -32.32 -7.14 2.78
N PRO A 373 -32.51 -6.44 1.65
CA PRO A 373 -31.45 -6.24 0.66
C PRO A 373 -30.42 -5.22 1.15
N THR A 374 -29.43 -5.67 1.91
CA THR A 374 -28.37 -4.80 2.47
C THR A 374 -27.06 -4.84 1.68
N LEU A 375 -26.83 -5.87 0.86
CA LEU A 375 -25.63 -5.96 0.04
C LEU A 375 -25.33 -4.70 -0.82
N PRO A 376 -26.31 -4.06 -1.49
CA PRO A 376 -26.03 -2.87 -2.29
C PRO A 376 -25.49 -1.69 -1.49
N LEU A 377 -25.77 -1.63 -0.17
CA LEU A 377 -25.33 -0.53 0.69
C LEU A 377 -23.81 -0.41 0.74
N ALA A 378 -23.10 -1.55 0.71
CA ALA A 378 -21.64 -1.55 0.70
C ALA A 378 -21.03 -1.04 -0.62
N GLN A 379 -21.82 -0.95 -1.69
CA GLN A 379 -21.36 -0.51 -3.01
C GLN A 379 -21.68 0.96 -3.28
N ILE A 380 -22.52 1.60 -2.46
CA ILE A 380 -22.83 3.03 -2.58
C ILE A 380 -21.60 3.85 -2.20
N LYS A 381 -21.27 4.85 -3.03
CA LYS A 381 -20.16 5.76 -2.73
C LYS A 381 -20.37 6.45 -1.38
N ARG A 382 -19.34 6.47 -0.54
CA ARG A 382 -19.36 7.12 0.79
C ARG A 382 -19.79 8.57 0.73
N SER A 383 -19.34 9.29 -0.30
CA SER A 383 -19.70 10.69 -0.54
C SER A 383 -21.21 10.95 -0.74
N ALA A 384 -22.00 9.93 -1.10
CA ALA A 384 -23.45 10.06 -1.28
C ALA A 384 -24.25 9.82 0.01
N TRP A 385 -23.65 9.20 1.03
CA TRP A 385 -24.35 8.85 2.26
C TRP A 385 -24.90 10.04 3.06
N PRO A 386 -24.22 11.20 3.19
CA PRO A 386 -24.77 12.35 3.90
C PRO A 386 -26.16 12.76 3.39
N ASP A 387 -26.32 12.82 2.08
CA ASP A 387 -27.57 13.21 1.42
C ASP A 387 -28.60 12.08 1.45
N LEU A 388 -28.17 10.83 1.25
CA LEU A 388 -29.07 9.68 1.32
C LEU A 388 -29.67 9.52 2.72
N ARG A 389 -28.87 9.68 3.77
CA ARG A 389 -29.33 9.53 5.17
C ARG A 389 -30.46 10.51 5.53
N GLN A 390 -30.52 11.68 4.90
CA GLN A 390 -31.59 12.66 5.12
C GLN A 390 -32.92 12.28 4.44
N LYS A 391 -32.86 11.41 3.43
CA LYS A 391 -34.00 11.03 2.58
C LYS A 391 -34.57 9.66 2.90
N LEU A 392 -33.74 8.77 3.43
CA LEU A 392 -34.13 7.41 3.81
C LEU A 392 -35.04 7.42 5.04
N ASP A 393 -35.88 6.38 5.15
CA ASP A 393 -36.73 6.16 6.30
C ASP A 393 -35.96 6.16 7.65
N ARG A 394 -36.57 6.76 8.68
CA ARG A 394 -35.90 6.95 9.98
C ARG A 394 -35.69 5.66 10.75
N ASP A 395 -36.61 4.70 10.66
CA ASP A 395 -36.47 3.42 11.36
C ASP A 395 -35.37 2.59 10.67
N PHE A 396 -35.32 2.62 9.34
CA PHE A 396 -34.21 2.02 8.59
C PHE A 396 -32.86 2.63 8.97
N ILE A 397 -32.75 3.96 9.07
CA ILE A 397 -31.53 4.62 9.53
C ILE A 397 -31.18 4.25 10.98
N ALA A 398 -32.16 4.14 11.87
CA ALA A 398 -31.92 3.75 13.26
C ALA A 398 -31.32 2.34 13.39
N GLU A 399 -31.79 1.39 12.58
CA GLU A 399 -31.20 0.04 12.50
C GLU A 399 -29.77 0.07 11.94
N LEU A 400 -29.53 0.89 10.92
CA LEU A 400 -28.21 1.10 10.36
C LEU A 400 -27.23 1.76 11.35
N ASP A 401 -27.74 2.60 12.25
CA ASP A 401 -26.95 3.25 13.31
C ASP A 401 -26.67 2.31 14.47
N ARG A 402 -27.58 1.38 14.79
CA ARG A 402 -27.30 0.29 15.73
C ARG A 402 -26.16 -0.60 15.24
N LEU A 403 -26.12 -0.89 13.93
CA LEU A 403 -25.05 -1.69 13.33
C LEU A 403 -23.67 -1.02 13.45
N ARG A 404 -23.58 0.32 13.58
CA ARG A 404 -22.29 1.03 13.73
C ARG A 404 -21.54 0.65 15.01
N PHE A 405 -22.25 0.17 16.03
CA PHE A 405 -21.64 -0.30 17.27
C PHE A 405 -20.93 -1.66 17.13
N ALA A 406 -20.93 -2.27 15.94
CA ALA A 406 -20.24 -3.51 15.63
C ALA A 406 -19.00 -3.30 14.73
N PRO A 407 -17.84 -2.90 15.28
CA PRO A 407 -16.64 -2.68 14.48
C PRO A 407 -16.13 -3.94 13.77
N ILE A 408 -16.46 -5.12 14.31
CA ILE A 408 -16.15 -6.43 13.71
C ILE A 408 -17.47 -7.11 13.37
N LEU A 409 -17.62 -7.51 12.11
CA LEU A 409 -18.70 -8.36 11.64
C LEU A 409 -18.17 -9.75 11.27
N ILE A 410 -18.99 -10.77 11.46
CA ILE A 410 -18.70 -12.15 11.05
C ILE A 410 -19.86 -12.62 10.18
N ASN A 411 -19.57 -12.92 8.92
CA ASN A 411 -20.51 -13.54 8.00
C ASN A 411 -20.32 -15.06 8.01
N CYS A 412 -21.36 -15.75 8.48
CA CYS A 412 -21.41 -17.21 8.57
C CYS A 412 -22.09 -17.87 7.36
N ASP A 413 -22.52 -17.09 6.37
CA ASP A 413 -23.03 -17.59 5.10
C ASP A 413 -21.86 -18.06 4.24
N ARG A 414 -21.61 -19.37 4.31
CA ARG A 414 -20.42 -19.99 3.74
C ARG A 414 -20.28 -19.70 2.25
N ARG A 415 -19.05 -19.37 1.86
CA ARG A 415 -18.65 -19.15 0.46
C ARG A 415 -17.63 -20.21 0.04
N PRO A 416 -17.69 -20.74 -1.20
CA PRO A 416 -16.67 -21.64 -1.69
C PRO A 416 -15.29 -20.99 -1.66
N ARG A 417 -14.31 -21.67 -1.04
CA ARG A 417 -12.92 -21.19 -0.91
C ARG A 417 -12.23 -20.95 -2.25
N ASN A 418 -12.60 -21.71 -3.28
CA ASN A 418 -12.01 -21.63 -4.62
C ASN A 418 -12.37 -20.35 -5.39
N LEU A 419 -13.29 -19.53 -4.87
CA LEU A 419 -13.55 -18.21 -5.44
C LEU A 419 -12.38 -17.26 -5.17
N PRO A 420 -12.09 -16.31 -6.08
CA PRO A 420 -11.16 -15.19 -5.82
C PRO A 420 -11.56 -14.43 -4.54
N LEU A 421 -10.59 -13.86 -3.82
CA LEU A 421 -10.86 -13.11 -2.59
C LEU A 421 -11.81 -11.93 -2.84
N ALA A 422 -11.65 -11.27 -3.99
CA ALA A 422 -12.55 -10.21 -4.42
C ALA A 422 -13.98 -10.71 -4.68
N GLU A 423 -14.22 -11.99 -4.95
CA GLU A 423 -15.57 -12.56 -5.04
C GLU A 423 -16.13 -13.03 -3.69
N ILE A 424 -15.27 -13.52 -2.79
CA ILE A 424 -15.68 -13.93 -1.45
C ILE A 424 -16.19 -12.71 -0.68
N ARG A 425 -15.46 -11.59 -0.74
CA ARG A 425 -15.79 -10.37 0.00
C ARG A 425 -17.03 -9.63 -0.50
N GLN A 426 -17.60 -10.00 -1.64
CA GLN A 426 -18.81 -9.39 -2.21
C GLN A 426 -20.10 -10.04 -1.66
N ALA A 427 -19.99 -10.82 -0.57
CA ALA A 427 -21.13 -11.29 0.20
C ALA A 427 -21.63 -10.23 1.20
N GLU A 428 -22.74 -10.52 1.89
CA GLU A 428 -23.31 -9.63 2.92
C GLU A 428 -22.25 -9.20 3.95
N ARG A 429 -22.17 -7.90 4.25
CA ARG A 429 -21.10 -7.31 5.05
C ARG A 429 -21.46 -5.90 5.54
N GLY A 430 -20.55 -5.31 6.31
CA GLY A 430 -20.66 -3.91 6.73
C GLY A 430 -20.77 -2.92 5.57
N ARG A 431 -21.43 -1.77 5.79
CA ARG A 431 -21.70 -0.72 4.78
C ARG A 431 -20.60 0.35 4.68
N GLY A 432 -19.36 -0.03 4.95
CA GLY A 432 -18.20 0.87 4.98
C GLY A 432 -17.96 1.57 6.33
N ASP A 433 -18.91 1.58 7.27
CA ASP A 433 -18.73 2.18 8.60
C ASP A 433 -17.77 1.37 9.50
N HIS A 434 -17.51 0.12 9.13
CA HIS A 434 -16.95 -0.91 9.99
C HIS A 434 -15.49 -1.22 9.69
N ALA A 435 -14.73 -1.54 10.74
CA ALA A 435 -13.31 -1.81 10.63
C ALA A 435 -13.00 -3.08 9.83
N LEU A 436 -13.67 -4.20 10.13
CA LEU A 436 -13.52 -5.43 9.35
C LEU A 436 -14.75 -6.33 9.33
N THR A 437 -14.83 -7.17 8.29
CA THR A 437 -15.78 -8.29 8.18
C THR A 437 -15.02 -9.58 7.95
N LEU A 438 -15.38 -10.64 8.67
CA LEU A 438 -14.85 -11.99 8.49
C LEU A 438 -15.81 -12.80 7.64
N PHE A 439 -15.30 -13.61 6.71
CA PHE A 439 -16.10 -14.52 5.88
C PHE A 439 -15.63 -15.97 6.09
N ASP A 440 -16.56 -16.83 6.51
CA ASP A 440 -16.31 -18.26 6.65
C ASP A 440 -16.40 -18.95 5.28
N THR A 441 -15.35 -19.67 4.88
CA THR A 441 -15.41 -20.52 3.68
C THR A 441 -15.75 -21.99 4.01
N GLY A 442 -15.79 -22.33 5.30
CA GLY A 442 -15.85 -23.70 5.80
C GLY A 442 -14.49 -24.41 5.83
N GLU A 443 -13.49 -23.87 5.14
CA GLU A 443 -12.11 -24.40 5.10
C GLU A 443 -11.05 -23.40 5.57
N THR A 444 -11.39 -22.12 5.52
CA THR A 444 -10.53 -20.96 5.82
C THR A 444 -11.39 -19.79 6.29
N MET A 445 -10.72 -18.77 6.83
CA MET A 445 -11.34 -17.51 7.22
C MET A 445 -10.72 -16.36 6.46
N VAL A 446 -11.56 -15.56 5.80
CA VAL A 446 -11.15 -14.35 5.06
C VAL A 446 -11.45 -13.10 5.89
N PHE A 447 -10.45 -12.24 6.06
CA PHE A 447 -10.53 -10.98 6.79
C PHE A 447 -10.56 -9.82 5.79
N ASP A 448 -11.72 -9.23 5.60
CA ASP A 448 -11.91 -8.04 4.77
C ASP A 448 -11.83 -6.78 5.63
N GLN A 449 -10.81 -5.96 5.39
CA GLN A 449 -10.33 -4.92 6.29
C GLN A 449 -10.39 -3.55 5.61
N SER A 450 -11.02 -2.58 6.29
CA SER A 450 -11.01 -1.19 5.86
C SER A 450 -9.61 -0.59 5.97
N HIS A 451 -9.12 0.01 4.89
CA HIS A 451 -7.77 0.55 4.84
C HIS A 451 -7.61 1.86 5.62
N ILE A 452 -8.72 2.47 6.05
CA ILE A 452 -8.72 3.53 7.07
C ILE A 452 -8.18 2.96 8.38
N PHE A 453 -8.70 1.82 8.84
CA PHE A 453 -8.27 1.21 10.10
C PHE A 453 -7.00 0.36 9.98
N PHE A 454 -6.68 -0.16 8.80
CA PHE A 454 -5.65 -1.18 8.61
C PHE A 454 -4.73 -0.88 7.42
N ASP A 455 -3.42 -0.84 7.63
CA ASP A 455 -2.50 -1.14 6.53
C ASP A 455 -2.41 -2.66 6.29
N GLY A 456 -1.79 -3.06 5.18
CA GLY A 456 -1.67 -4.47 4.81
C GLY A 456 -0.87 -5.32 5.81
N ALA A 457 0.18 -4.74 6.43
CA ALA A 457 1.05 -5.48 7.34
C ALA A 457 0.36 -5.74 8.70
N TRP A 458 -0.26 -4.71 9.27
CA TRP A 458 -1.04 -4.82 10.49
C TRP A 458 -2.30 -5.66 10.30
N GLY A 459 -2.98 -5.51 9.17
CA GLY A 459 -4.14 -6.33 8.85
C GLY A 459 -3.81 -7.82 8.77
N ALA A 460 -2.68 -8.17 8.13
CA ALA A 460 -2.18 -9.55 8.07
C ALA A 460 -1.78 -10.07 9.47
N ALA A 461 -1.08 -9.26 10.28
CA ALA A 461 -0.72 -9.62 11.65
C ALA A 461 -1.96 -9.85 12.53
N LEU A 462 -2.97 -9.00 12.43
CA LEU A 462 -4.21 -9.13 13.19
C LEU A 462 -4.99 -10.39 12.78
N ALA A 463 -5.03 -10.71 11.49
CA ALA A 463 -5.67 -11.94 11.01
C ALA A 463 -5.05 -13.18 11.67
N GLU A 464 -3.72 -13.26 11.74
CA GLU A 464 -3.02 -14.33 12.46
C GLU A 464 -3.35 -14.36 13.97
N ILE A 465 -3.31 -13.20 14.63
CA ILE A 465 -3.62 -13.08 16.07
C ILE A 465 -5.04 -13.57 16.36
N MET A 466 -6.02 -13.11 15.58
CA MET A 466 -7.43 -13.52 15.74
C MET A 466 -7.63 -15.00 15.44
N THR A 467 -6.93 -15.55 14.45
CA THR A 467 -6.96 -16.98 14.15
C THR A 467 -6.43 -17.82 15.31
N GLN A 468 -5.33 -17.42 15.94
CA GLN A 468 -4.80 -18.11 17.12
C GLN A 468 -5.72 -17.97 18.34
N GLU A 469 -6.37 -16.82 18.51
CA GLU A 469 -7.36 -16.62 19.57
C GLU A 469 -8.61 -17.49 19.35
N ALA A 470 -9.08 -17.62 18.10
CA ALA A 470 -10.19 -18.51 17.76
C ALA A 470 -9.83 -19.98 18.04
N ILE A 471 -8.60 -20.41 17.72
CA ILE A 471 -8.09 -21.74 18.06
C ILE A 471 -8.09 -21.97 19.58
N TYR A 472 -7.72 -20.96 20.37
CA TYR A 472 -7.80 -21.06 21.82
C TYR A 472 -9.24 -21.29 22.29
N TRP A 473 -10.21 -20.52 21.78
CA TRP A 473 -11.61 -20.68 22.14
C TRP A 473 -12.22 -22.00 21.68
N ALA A 474 -11.83 -22.50 20.51
CA ALA A 474 -12.21 -23.82 20.03
C ALA A 474 -11.86 -24.91 21.06
N LYS A 475 -10.63 -24.89 21.61
CA LYS A 475 -10.22 -25.84 22.66
C LYS A 475 -11.03 -25.71 23.95
N GLN A 476 -11.34 -24.48 24.35
CA GLN A 476 -12.11 -24.24 25.58
C GLN A 476 -13.56 -24.72 25.44
N LEU A 477 -14.16 -24.51 24.27
CA LEU A 477 -15.54 -24.89 23.99
C LEU A 477 -15.70 -26.41 23.87
N ASP A 478 -14.74 -27.09 23.25
CA ASP A 478 -14.68 -28.56 23.18
C ASP A 478 -14.59 -29.20 24.57
N ALA A 479 -13.83 -28.59 25.49
CA ALA A 479 -13.67 -29.07 26.86
C ALA A 479 -14.85 -28.72 27.81
N SER A 480 -15.85 -27.95 27.35
CA SER A 480 -16.94 -27.45 28.19
C SER A 480 -18.24 -28.23 27.98
N ASP A 481 -18.88 -28.67 29.07
CA ASP A 481 -20.19 -29.30 29.01
C ASP A 481 -21.24 -28.34 28.42
N ALA A 482 -22.10 -28.87 27.53
CA ALA A 482 -23.26 -28.16 26.98
C ALA A 482 -24.41 -28.04 28.00
N GLY A 483 -24.09 -27.57 29.21
CA GLY A 483 -25.04 -27.38 30.30
C GLY A 483 -26.23 -26.49 29.91
N MET A 484 -27.35 -26.60 30.66
CA MET A 484 -28.62 -25.93 30.38
C MET A 484 -28.42 -24.48 29.90
N MET A 485 -28.66 -24.26 28.61
CA MET A 485 -28.52 -22.94 28.00
C MET A 485 -29.67 -22.05 28.50
N ALA A 486 -29.36 -21.08 29.35
CA ALA A 486 -30.27 -19.98 29.60
C ALA A 486 -30.64 -19.33 28.24
N GLN A 487 -31.91 -18.97 28.04
CA GLN A 487 -32.44 -18.42 26.79
C GLN A 487 -31.96 -16.96 26.57
N TRP A 488 -30.67 -16.79 26.28
CA TRP A 488 -30.12 -15.50 25.90
C TRP A 488 -30.33 -15.27 24.40
N GLN A 489 -31.00 -14.18 24.06
CA GLN A 489 -31.28 -13.82 22.67
C GLN A 489 -30.31 -12.74 22.19
N PRO A 490 -29.76 -12.85 20.97
CA PRO A 490 -29.05 -11.76 20.32
C PRO A 490 -30.04 -10.66 19.95
N GLN A 491 -29.55 -9.43 19.78
CA GLN A 491 -30.38 -8.37 19.20
C GLN A 491 -30.39 -8.51 17.68
N LYS A 492 -31.53 -8.90 17.10
CA LYS A 492 -31.72 -8.92 15.65
C LYS A 492 -31.98 -7.52 15.12
N LEU A 493 -31.34 -7.16 14.01
CA LEU A 493 -31.61 -5.91 13.29
C LEU A 493 -32.67 -6.11 12.21
N ALA A 494 -33.54 -5.10 12.06
CA ALA A 494 -34.73 -5.17 11.23
C ALA A 494 -34.61 -4.26 10.00
N PHE A 495 -33.84 -4.68 9.00
CA PHE A 495 -33.66 -3.92 7.75
C PHE A 495 -34.88 -4.06 6.83
N HIS A 496 -35.84 -3.14 6.99
CA HIS A 496 -37.06 -3.05 6.18
C HIS A 496 -37.10 -1.74 5.38
N PRO A 497 -36.25 -1.58 4.34
CA PRO A 497 -36.32 -0.41 3.48
C PRO A 497 -37.69 -0.36 2.80
N GLN A 498 -38.31 0.82 2.78
CA GLN A 498 -39.54 1.06 2.03
C GLN A 498 -39.26 1.03 0.52
N PRO A 499 -40.27 0.82 -0.33
CA PRO A 499 -40.08 0.87 -1.79
C PRO A 499 -39.44 2.18 -2.29
N ALA A 500 -39.72 3.30 -1.62
CA ALA A 500 -39.08 4.59 -1.89
C ALA A 500 -37.58 4.57 -1.55
N ASP A 501 -37.20 3.95 -0.42
CA ASP A 501 -35.79 3.78 -0.04
C ASP A 501 -35.05 2.94 -1.07
N LEU A 502 -35.63 1.82 -1.52
CA LEU A 502 -35.03 0.97 -2.54
C LEU A 502 -34.76 1.72 -3.85
N THR A 503 -35.69 2.59 -4.25
CA THR A 503 -35.52 3.44 -5.43
C THR A 503 -34.35 4.41 -5.25
N LEU A 504 -34.25 5.07 -4.09
CA LEU A 504 -33.14 5.98 -3.77
C LEU A 504 -31.79 5.25 -3.75
N LEU A 505 -31.74 4.06 -3.14
CA LEU A 505 -30.52 3.26 -3.05
C LEU A 505 -30.07 2.75 -4.43
N GLN A 506 -31.00 2.39 -5.32
CA GLN A 506 -30.69 1.99 -6.70
C GLN A 506 -30.17 3.14 -7.57
N GLN A 507 -30.61 4.37 -7.30
CA GLN A 507 -30.18 5.58 -8.02
C GLN A 507 -28.88 6.19 -7.46
N ALA A 508 -28.45 5.72 -6.29
CA ALA A 508 -27.24 6.23 -5.66
C ALA A 508 -26.00 5.92 -6.49
N PRO A 509 -25.00 6.83 -6.54
CA PRO A 509 -23.76 6.55 -7.24
C PRO A 509 -23.03 5.39 -6.55
N THR A 510 -22.59 4.41 -7.33
CA THR A 510 -21.87 3.24 -6.84
C THR A 510 -20.38 3.32 -7.12
N VAL A 511 -19.60 2.57 -6.33
CA VAL A 511 -18.17 2.41 -6.54
C VAL A 511 -17.87 1.67 -7.85
N ALA A 512 -16.65 1.84 -8.36
CA ALA A 512 -16.23 1.17 -9.58
C ALA A 512 -16.32 -0.36 -9.43
N VAL A 513 -16.91 -1.01 -10.43
CA VAL A 513 -17.00 -2.47 -10.51
C VAL A 513 -15.62 -3.04 -10.80
N GLU A 514 -15.27 -4.11 -10.09
CA GLU A 514 -14.00 -4.81 -10.24
C GLU A 514 -14.17 -6.22 -10.82
N VAL A 515 -13.16 -6.62 -11.59
CA VAL A 515 -12.91 -8.02 -11.96
C VAL A 515 -11.59 -8.42 -11.33
N SER A 516 -11.43 -9.66 -10.88
CA SER A 516 -10.24 -10.06 -10.14
C SER A 516 -9.63 -11.35 -10.66
N ALA A 517 -8.33 -11.52 -10.53
CA ALA A 517 -7.64 -12.76 -10.85
C ALA A 517 -6.57 -13.06 -9.81
N GLU A 518 -6.19 -14.34 -9.70
CA GLU A 518 -5.16 -14.79 -8.78
C GLU A 518 -4.29 -15.86 -9.43
N THR A 519 -3.01 -15.88 -9.06
CA THR A 519 -2.06 -16.88 -9.58
C THR A 519 -0.96 -17.17 -8.55
N THR A 520 -0.45 -18.41 -8.60
CA THR A 520 0.71 -18.87 -7.82
C THR A 520 1.86 -19.30 -8.73
N ALA A 521 1.79 -18.96 -10.02
CA ALA A 521 2.68 -19.52 -11.04
C ALA A 521 4.12 -18.96 -10.99
N ILE A 522 4.39 -17.91 -10.21
CA ILE A 522 5.72 -17.29 -10.12
C ILE A 522 6.72 -18.23 -9.42
N ASP A 523 7.82 -18.55 -10.11
CA ASP A 523 8.94 -19.31 -9.55
C ASP A 523 9.83 -18.40 -8.68
N LEU A 524 9.39 -18.19 -7.44
CA LEU A 524 10.14 -17.45 -6.43
C LEU A 524 11.53 -18.06 -6.19
N LYS A 525 11.68 -19.38 -6.27
CA LYS A 525 12.98 -20.04 -6.07
C LYS A 525 13.97 -19.63 -7.16
N ALA A 526 13.53 -19.51 -8.42
CA ALA A 526 14.35 -18.98 -9.51
C ALA A 526 14.75 -17.52 -9.28
N LEU A 527 13.82 -16.66 -8.86
CA LEU A 527 14.11 -15.26 -8.56
C LEU A 527 15.12 -15.10 -7.41
N VAL A 528 14.97 -15.87 -6.32
CA VAL A 528 15.92 -15.88 -5.20
C VAL A 528 17.30 -16.34 -5.65
N LYS A 529 17.38 -17.40 -6.48
CA LYS A 529 18.65 -17.87 -7.06
C LYS A 529 19.29 -16.79 -7.94
N LEU A 530 18.50 -16.13 -8.78
CA LEU A 530 18.97 -15.03 -9.62
C LEU A 530 19.56 -13.89 -8.80
N ARG A 531 18.87 -13.45 -7.74
CA ARG A 531 19.36 -12.41 -6.83
C ARG A 531 20.68 -12.79 -6.16
N ARG A 532 20.85 -14.06 -5.75
CA ARG A 532 22.12 -14.56 -5.22
C ARG A 532 23.24 -14.49 -6.25
N LEU A 533 22.94 -14.82 -7.52
CA LEU A 533 23.91 -14.72 -8.62
C LEU A 533 24.33 -13.27 -8.89
N PHE A 534 23.40 -12.31 -8.87
CA PHE A 534 23.73 -10.89 -8.99
C PHE A 534 24.73 -10.45 -7.92
N LYS A 535 24.44 -10.78 -6.65
CA LYS A 535 25.34 -10.45 -5.53
C LYS A 535 26.72 -11.12 -5.66
N GLN A 536 26.77 -12.38 -6.09
CA GLN A 536 28.05 -13.09 -6.29
C GLN A 536 28.90 -12.49 -7.42
N ARG A 537 28.25 -11.89 -8.42
CA ARG A 537 28.93 -11.33 -9.60
C ARG A 537 29.38 -9.90 -9.36
N ASN A 538 28.51 -9.05 -8.82
CA ASN A 538 28.81 -7.65 -8.55
C ASN A 538 27.87 -7.12 -7.46
N ASP A 539 28.43 -6.72 -6.32
CA ASP A 539 27.68 -6.15 -5.19
C ASP A 539 26.97 -4.82 -5.53
N LEU A 540 27.30 -4.18 -6.66
CA LEU A 540 26.60 -3.00 -7.18
C LEU A 540 25.25 -3.35 -7.82
N ILE A 541 25.00 -4.61 -8.20
CA ILE A 541 23.70 -5.05 -8.74
C ILE A 541 22.74 -5.30 -7.57
N GLN A 542 22.26 -4.21 -6.97
CA GLN A 542 21.34 -4.24 -5.83
C GLN A 542 19.89 -4.20 -6.31
N VAL A 543 19.40 -5.34 -6.80
CA VAL A 543 18.02 -5.51 -7.23
C VAL A 543 17.29 -6.49 -6.31
N THR A 544 16.19 -6.04 -5.71
CA THR A 544 15.32 -6.88 -4.88
C THR A 544 14.29 -7.62 -5.73
N ILE A 545 13.59 -8.60 -5.14
CA ILE A 545 12.50 -9.29 -5.83
C ILE A 545 11.38 -8.30 -6.21
N ASN A 546 11.05 -7.35 -5.32
CA ASN A 546 10.04 -6.33 -5.60
C ASN A 546 10.45 -5.45 -6.79
N ASP A 547 11.72 -5.09 -6.89
CA ASP A 547 12.25 -4.31 -8.01
C ASP A 547 12.13 -5.10 -9.34
N LEU A 548 12.34 -6.42 -9.32
CA LEU A 548 12.13 -7.28 -10.50
C LEU A 548 10.65 -7.39 -10.89
N LEU A 549 9.75 -7.48 -9.92
CA LEU A 549 8.30 -7.50 -10.15
C LEU A 549 7.83 -6.20 -10.84
N ILE A 550 8.27 -5.05 -10.33
CA ILE A 550 7.94 -3.73 -10.86
C ILE A 550 8.56 -3.52 -12.25
N LEU A 551 9.84 -3.87 -12.42
CA LEU A 551 10.52 -3.79 -13.72
C LEU A 551 9.79 -4.63 -14.77
N TYR A 552 9.50 -5.87 -14.44
CA TYR A 552 8.81 -6.76 -15.37
C TYR A 552 7.38 -6.31 -15.63
N ARG A 553 6.70 -5.68 -14.67
CA ARG A 553 5.36 -5.10 -14.89
C ARG A 553 5.38 -4.05 -16.00
N ALA A 554 6.39 -3.19 -16.03
CA ALA A 554 6.56 -2.23 -17.13
C ALA A 554 6.87 -2.94 -18.46
N ILE A 555 7.72 -3.98 -18.46
CA ILE A 555 8.03 -4.77 -19.66
C ILE A 555 6.76 -5.46 -20.18
N HIS A 556 5.98 -6.06 -19.28
CA HIS A 556 4.72 -6.74 -19.60
C HIS A 556 3.70 -5.77 -20.19
N ALA A 557 3.63 -4.53 -19.70
CA ALA A 557 2.80 -3.49 -20.31
C ALA A 557 3.09 -3.34 -21.81
N LEU A 558 4.36 -3.39 -22.22
CA LEU A 558 4.79 -3.19 -23.61
C LEU A 558 4.78 -4.48 -24.46
N THR A 559 4.82 -5.65 -23.83
CA THR A 559 5.09 -6.92 -24.52
C THR A 559 3.95 -7.94 -24.42
N TYR A 560 2.92 -7.65 -23.63
CA TYR A 560 1.75 -8.50 -23.50
C TYR A 560 1.09 -8.73 -24.86
N GLN A 561 0.77 -10.00 -25.13
CA GLN A 561 0.02 -10.43 -26.30
C GLN A 561 -1.19 -11.23 -25.81
N PRO A 562 -2.42 -10.80 -26.12
CA PRO A 562 -3.62 -11.55 -25.74
C PRO A 562 -3.72 -12.86 -26.52
N ASP A 563 -4.29 -13.89 -25.89
CA ASP A 563 -4.64 -15.15 -26.55
C ASP A 563 -5.56 -14.89 -27.76
N PRO A 564 -5.22 -15.38 -28.97
CA PRO A 564 -6.08 -15.30 -30.14
C PRO A 564 -7.51 -15.80 -29.90
N GLN A 565 -7.72 -16.78 -29.01
CA GLN A 565 -9.07 -17.26 -28.68
C GLN A 565 -9.90 -16.20 -27.92
N LEU A 566 -9.26 -15.40 -27.06
CA LEU A 566 -9.94 -14.30 -26.35
C LEU A 566 -10.30 -13.18 -27.34
N ILE A 567 -9.41 -12.88 -28.28
CA ILE A 567 -9.70 -11.93 -29.36
C ILE A 567 -10.88 -12.42 -30.20
N GLY A 568 -10.87 -13.68 -30.65
CA GLY A 568 -11.96 -14.26 -31.41
C GLY A 568 -13.30 -14.25 -30.65
N ALA A 569 -13.28 -14.52 -29.33
CA ALA A 569 -14.47 -14.45 -28.50
C ALA A 569 -15.03 -13.01 -28.40
N LEU A 570 -14.16 -12.01 -28.28
CA LEU A 570 -14.56 -10.60 -28.26
C LEU A 570 -15.06 -10.12 -29.64
N GLU A 571 -14.43 -10.55 -30.73
CA GLU A 571 -14.90 -10.24 -32.09
C GLU A 571 -16.28 -10.86 -32.36
N ALA A 572 -16.49 -12.11 -31.94
CA ALA A 572 -17.81 -12.73 -31.99
C ALA A 572 -18.83 -11.96 -31.16
N LEU A 573 -18.45 -11.53 -29.95
CA LEU A 573 -19.31 -10.73 -29.08
C LEU A 573 -19.64 -9.36 -29.70
N ALA A 574 -18.70 -8.76 -30.44
CA ALA A 574 -18.90 -7.48 -31.11
C ALA A 574 -19.95 -7.52 -32.24
N THR A 575 -20.34 -8.73 -32.69
CA THR A 575 -21.46 -8.90 -33.64
C THR A 575 -22.84 -8.78 -33.00
N GLN A 576 -22.92 -8.88 -31.66
CA GLN A 576 -24.17 -8.80 -30.92
C GLN A 576 -24.49 -7.32 -30.58
N PRO A 577 -25.64 -6.76 -30.99
CA PRO A 577 -25.94 -5.34 -30.80
C PRO A 577 -25.82 -4.86 -29.34
N GLU A 578 -26.32 -5.65 -28.40
CA GLU A 578 -26.38 -5.30 -26.97
C GLU A 578 -25.00 -5.34 -26.30
N ALA A 579 -24.11 -6.23 -26.73
CA ALA A 579 -22.76 -6.39 -26.16
C ALA A 579 -21.65 -5.71 -26.96
N ARG A 580 -21.96 -5.17 -28.15
CA ARG A 580 -21.00 -4.53 -29.05
C ARG A 580 -20.16 -3.42 -28.39
N PRO A 581 -20.72 -2.48 -27.61
CA PRO A 581 -19.92 -1.46 -26.95
C PRO A 581 -18.90 -2.05 -25.97
N ALA A 582 -19.31 -3.07 -25.19
CA ALA A 582 -18.44 -3.76 -24.23
C ALA A 582 -17.31 -4.51 -24.95
N ALA A 583 -17.65 -5.24 -26.02
CA ALA A 583 -16.69 -5.99 -26.81
C ALA A 583 -15.66 -5.08 -27.51
N LEU A 584 -16.11 -3.97 -28.09
CA LEU A 584 -15.22 -2.99 -28.73
C LEU A 584 -14.31 -2.31 -27.70
N ALA A 585 -14.82 -1.94 -26.51
CA ALA A 585 -14.00 -1.39 -25.44
C ALA A 585 -12.94 -2.38 -24.95
N ALA A 586 -13.26 -3.68 -24.86
CA ALA A 586 -12.31 -4.73 -24.52
C ALA A 586 -11.25 -4.92 -25.61
N LEU A 587 -11.66 -4.98 -26.88
CA LEU A 587 -10.74 -5.09 -28.03
C LEU A 587 -9.81 -3.87 -28.11
N ASP A 588 -10.34 -2.68 -27.86
CA ASP A 588 -9.58 -1.43 -27.82
C ASP A 588 -8.52 -1.49 -26.71
N ALA A 589 -8.90 -1.88 -25.50
CA ALA A 589 -7.97 -2.04 -24.37
C ALA A 589 -6.87 -3.09 -24.62
N LEU A 590 -7.11 -4.08 -25.48
CA LEU A 590 -6.14 -5.10 -25.86
C LEU A 590 -5.27 -4.70 -27.05
N ARG A 591 -5.77 -3.87 -27.97
CA ARG A 591 -5.10 -3.45 -29.23
C ARG A 591 -4.35 -2.14 -29.09
N ASN A 592 -4.93 -1.18 -28.37
CA ASN A 592 -4.38 0.14 -28.11
C ASN A 592 -3.65 0.16 -26.76
N VAL A 593 -2.67 -0.73 -26.62
CA VAL A 593 -1.64 -0.59 -25.60
C VAL A 593 -0.79 0.60 -26.00
N GLU A 594 -1.17 1.81 -25.57
CA GLU A 594 -0.26 2.95 -25.69
C GLU A 594 1.09 2.53 -25.08
N PRO A 595 2.23 2.78 -25.75
CA PRO A 595 3.55 2.40 -25.28
C PRO A 595 4.03 3.32 -24.15
N VAL A 596 3.14 3.62 -23.20
CA VAL A 596 3.38 4.46 -22.04
C VAL A 596 3.57 3.53 -20.86
N ASN A 597 4.74 3.63 -20.22
CA ASN A 597 5.00 2.86 -19.01
C ASN A 597 4.00 3.31 -17.93
N PRO A 598 3.31 2.37 -17.26
CA PRO A 598 2.37 2.76 -16.23
C PRO A 598 3.11 3.42 -15.06
N THR A 599 2.54 4.50 -14.55
CA THR A 599 2.99 5.06 -13.28
C THR A 599 2.42 4.23 -12.13
N ILE A 600 3.30 3.54 -11.42
CA ILE A 600 2.95 2.59 -10.36
C ILE A 600 3.14 3.27 -9.01
N LEU A 601 2.09 3.28 -8.19
CA LEU A 601 2.20 3.65 -6.78
C LEU A 601 2.70 2.44 -5.98
N ILE A 602 3.77 2.65 -5.22
CA ILE A 602 4.43 1.69 -4.36
C ILE A 602 4.27 2.18 -2.91
N PRO A 603 3.56 1.46 -2.05
CA PRO A 603 3.54 1.74 -0.62
C PRO A 603 4.90 1.41 0.01
N VAL A 604 5.52 2.36 0.69
CA VAL A 604 6.81 2.18 1.39
C VAL A 604 6.58 2.25 2.89
N ASP A 605 7.05 1.23 3.63
CA ASP A 605 6.94 1.19 5.09
C ASP A 605 7.70 2.35 5.75
N ALA A 606 6.96 3.20 6.45
CA ALA A 606 7.43 4.34 7.24
C ALA A 606 7.41 4.06 8.75
N SER A 607 6.70 3.01 9.16
CA SER A 607 6.32 2.76 10.55
C SER A 607 7.50 2.43 11.46
N GLN A 608 8.66 2.06 10.92
CA GLN A 608 9.86 1.83 11.71
C GLN A 608 10.37 3.13 12.35
N ARG A 609 10.33 4.25 11.62
CA ARG A 609 10.79 5.55 12.13
C ARG A 609 9.70 6.27 12.91
N ALA A 610 8.50 6.30 12.35
CA ALA A 610 7.34 6.96 12.95
C ALA A 610 6.14 6.03 12.77
N PRO A 611 5.78 5.21 13.79
CA PRO A 611 4.67 4.26 13.68
C PRO A 611 3.37 4.89 13.17
N ARG A 612 3.07 6.13 13.58
CA ARG A 612 1.90 6.90 13.12
C ARG A 612 1.84 7.17 11.62
N ASP A 613 2.98 7.19 10.93
CA ASP A 613 3.04 7.50 9.51
C ASP A 613 2.86 6.27 8.61
N ARG A 614 2.93 5.06 9.18
CA ARG A 614 2.60 3.75 8.57
C ARG A 614 3.23 3.50 7.20
N LEU A 615 2.67 4.10 6.15
CA LEU A 615 3.06 3.97 4.76
C LEU A 615 3.27 5.35 4.13
N TYR A 616 4.35 5.49 3.36
CA TYR A 616 4.52 6.59 2.43
C TYR A 616 4.28 6.11 1.00
N PRO A 617 3.29 6.68 0.28
CA PRO A 617 3.08 6.36 -1.12
C PRO A 617 4.18 6.99 -1.97
N VAL A 618 4.66 6.23 -2.96
CA VAL A 618 5.65 6.67 -3.93
C VAL A 618 5.19 6.29 -5.32
N THR A 619 5.13 7.26 -6.22
CA THR A 619 4.87 7.01 -7.64
C THR A 619 6.18 6.76 -8.38
N PHE A 620 6.21 5.72 -9.21
CA PHE A 620 7.37 5.35 -10.00
C PHE A 620 6.96 4.97 -11.42
N GLU A 621 7.62 5.55 -12.40
CA GLU A 621 7.53 5.17 -13.81
C GLU A 621 8.87 4.56 -14.23
N ALA A 622 8.86 3.30 -14.67
CA ALA A 622 10.08 2.64 -15.12
C ALA A 622 10.58 3.31 -16.42
N PRO A 623 11.86 3.74 -16.49
CA PRO A 623 12.38 4.46 -17.65
C PRO A 623 12.75 3.52 -18.82
N LEU A 624 11.84 2.63 -19.24
CA LEU A 624 12.15 1.58 -20.22
C LEU A 624 12.58 2.14 -21.58
N THR A 625 11.92 3.21 -22.04
CA THR A 625 12.19 3.85 -23.35
C THR A 625 13.51 4.61 -23.33
N GLN A 626 13.80 5.31 -22.24
CA GLN A 626 15.03 6.07 -22.05
C GLN A 626 16.25 5.14 -21.95
N LEU A 627 16.06 3.95 -21.36
CA LEU A 627 17.09 2.94 -21.24
C LEU A 627 17.16 1.95 -22.42
N ASP A 628 16.25 2.06 -23.41
CA ASP A 628 15.98 1.05 -24.45
C ASP A 628 16.04 -0.39 -23.88
N PHE A 629 15.50 -0.59 -22.67
CA PHE A 629 15.79 -1.79 -21.90
C PHE A 629 15.28 -3.06 -22.61
N VAL A 630 14.13 -2.97 -23.26
CA VAL A 630 13.53 -4.06 -24.06
C VAL A 630 14.36 -4.33 -25.31
N GLY A 631 14.84 -3.30 -26.00
CA GLY A 631 15.71 -3.43 -27.16
C GLY A 631 17.05 -4.06 -26.78
N LEU A 632 17.68 -3.57 -25.72
CA LEU A 632 18.93 -4.09 -25.18
C LEU A 632 18.79 -5.54 -24.73
N HIS A 633 17.68 -5.90 -24.05
CA HIS A 633 17.39 -7.28 -23.67
C HIS A 633 17.33 -8.20 -24.89
N ARG A 634 16.65 -7.79 -25.97
CA ARG A 634 16.57 -8.56 -27.21
C ARG A 634 17.95 -8.74 -27.86
N GLN A 635 18.76 -7.68 -27.90
CA GLN A 635 20.10 -7.70 -28.48
C GLN A 635 21.04 -8.64 -27.71
N VAL A 636 21.10 -8.53 -26.37
CA VAL A 636 21.98 -9.39 -25.57
C VAL A 636 21.57 -10.86 -25.66
N MET A 637 20.27 -11.16 -25.73
CA MET A 637 19.78 -12.53 -25.92
C MET A 637 20.10 -13.08 -27.31
N ALA A 638 20.01 -12.25 -28.35
CA ALA A 638 20.41 -12.65 -29.70
C ALA A 638 21.92 -12.93 -29.78
N ALA A 639 22.75 -12.05 -29.20
CA ALA A 639 24.20 -12.24 -29.12
C ALA A 639 24.57 -13.49 -28.31
N TRP A 640 23.87 -13.76 -27.21
CA TRP A 640 24.05 -14.97 -26.41
C TRP A 640 23.72 -16.23 -27.22
N LYS A 641 22.59 -16.26 -27.95
CA LYS A 641 22.23 -17.39 -28.81
C LYS A 641 23.27 -17.62 -29.91
N LYS A 642 23.72 -16.56 -30.57
CA LYS A 642 24.78 -16.61 -31.59
C LYS A 642 26.08 -17.17 -31.02
N TYR A 643 26.49 -16.75 -29.83
CA TYR A 643 27.64 -17.28 -29.13
C TYR A 643 27.49 -18.78 -28.78
N GLN A 644 26.33 -19.21 -28.29
CA GLN A 644 26.06 -20.62 -27.97
C GLN A 644 26.06 -21.52 -29.21
N GLN A 645 25.52 -21.01 -30.33
CA GLN A 645 25.36 -21.75 -31.59
C GLN A 645 26.60 -21.72 -32.49
N ALA A 646 27.57 -20.84 -32.22
CA ALA A 646 28.79 -20.74 -33.03
C ALA A 646 29.60 -22.05 -33.00
N ALA A 647 29.89 -22.59 -34.19
CA ALA A 647 30.83 -23.69 -34.39
C ALA A 647 32.22 -23.14 -34.74
N GLY A 648 33.29 -23.75 -34.21
CA GLY A 648 34.66 -23.28 -34.43
C GLY A 648 35.07 -22.12 -33.49
N ASP A 649 35.77 -21.11 -34.03
CA ASP A 649 36.23 -19.96 -33.24
C ASP A 649 35.05 -19.08 -32.78
N ARG A 650 34.86 -19.03 -31.46
CA ARG A 650 33.78 -18.27 -30.81
C ARG A 650 34.19 -16.87 -30.36
N SER A 651 35.44 -16.46 -30.61
CA SER A 651 36.02 -15.27 -30.00
C SER A 651 35.26 -13.99 -30.34
N ALA A 652 34.89 -13.80 -31.60
CA ALA A 652 34.13 -12.62 -32.05
C ALA A 652 32.69 -12.61 -31.49
N ALA A 653 31.99 -13.75 -31.53
CA ALA A 653 30.63 -13.87 -30.99
C ALA A 653 30.60 -13.70 -29.47
N TYR A 654 31.61 -14.21 -28.77
CA TYR A 654 31.77 -13.99 -27.33
C TYR A 654 32.06 -12.53 -27.01
N ALA A 655 32.96 -11.86 -27.74
CA ALA A 655 33.27 -10.44 -27.49
C ALA A 655 32.04 -9.54 -27.67
N GLU A 656 31.21 -9.81 -28.68
CA GLU A 656 29.93 -9.13 -28.89
C GLU A 656 28.97 -9.36 -27.71
N PHE A 657 28.81 -10.62 -27.27
CA PHE A 657 27.98 -10.96 -26.12
C PHE A 657 28.50 -10.33 -24.81
N ASP A 658 29.81 -10.41 -24.53
CA ASP A 658 30.42 -9.89 -23.30
C ASP A 658 30.21 -8.37 -23.19
N ARG A 659 30.37 -7.64 -24.31
CA ARG A 659 30.10 -6.20 -24.37
C ARG A 659 28.63 -5.89 -24.03
N LEU A 660 27.69 -6.55 -24.69
CA LEU A 660 26.25 -6.35 -24.47
C LEU A 660 25.80 -6.80 -23.07
N GLN A 661 26.39 -7.86 -22.53
CA GLN A 661 26.12 -8.36 -21.18
C GLN A 661 26.53 -7.32 -20.13
N ARG A 662 27.71 -6.71 -20.25
CA ARG A 662 28.17 -5.66 -19.32
C ARG A 662 27.26 -4.45 -19.37
N GLU A 663 26.91 -4.00 -20.56
CA GLU A 663 25.98 -2.89 -20.79
C GLU A 663 24.62 -3.18 -20.14
N TYR A 664 24.07 -4.38 -20.39
CA TYR A 664 22.79 -4.80 -19.83
C TYR A 664 22.78 -4.88 -18.29
N LEU A 665 23.81 -5.51 -17.70
CA LEU A 665 23.92 -5.62 -16.23
C LEU A 665 24.17 -4.26 -15.56
N ALA A 666 24.90 -3.35 -16.21
CA ALA A 666 25.10 -1.99 -15.72
C ALA A 666 23.78 -1.21 -15.74
N THR A 667 22.99 -1.31 -16.81
CA THR A 667 21.66 -0.71 -16.89
C THR A 667 20.72 -1.25 -15.82
N LEU A 668 20.74 -2.57 -15.57
CA LEU A 668 19.96 -3.20 -14.50
C LEU A 668 20.40 -2.74 -13.10
N ALA A 669 21.71 -2.57 -12.87
CA ALA A 669 22.23 -2.01 -11.62
C ALA A 669 21.77 -0.56 -11.42
N GLY A 670 21.85 0.27 -12.46
CA GLY A 670 21.37 1.65 -12.44
C GLY A 670 19.87 1.76 -12.12
N PHE A 671 19.05 0.88 -12.69
CA PHE A 671 17.63 0.78 -12.34
C PHE A 671 17.43 0.49 -10.84
N GLY A 672 18.13 -0.51 -10.30
CA GLY A 672 18.06 -0.85 -8.87
C GLY A 672 18.46 0.30 -7.95
N GLN A 673 19.53 1.03 -8.31
CA GLN A 673 20.00 2.20 -7.56
C GLN A 673 18.98 3.34 -7.55
N ILE A 674 18.38 3.65 -8.70
CA ILE A 674 17.34 4.69 -8.80
C ILE A 674 16.14 4.34 -7.91
N LEU A 675 15.65 3.10 -8.00
CA LEU A 675 14.50 2.68 -7.23
C LEU A 675 14.81 2.64 -5.72
N GLU A 676 16.02 2.25 -5.32
CA GLU A 676 16.44 2.31 -3.92
C GLU A 676 16.54 3.74 -3.40
N GLN A 677 17.10 4.67 -4.19
CA GLN A 677 17.15 6.09 -3.83
C GLN A 677 15.75 6.67 -3.64
N VAL A 678 14.82 6.35 -4.55
CA VAL A 678 13.42 6.77 -4.47
C VAL A 678 12.75 6.21 -3.19
N LYS A 679 12.95 4.93 -2.87
CA LYS A 679 12.45 4.31 -1.63
C LYS A 679 13.11 4.93 -0.38
N ALA A 680 14.40 5.27 -0.44
CA ALA A 680 15.13 5.86 0.67
C ALA A 680 14.63 7.28 0.99
N SER A 681 14.47 8.13 -0.03
CA SER A 681 13.86 9.47 0.11
C SER A 681 12.45 9.37 0.66
N ALA A 682 11.67 8.38 0.23
CA ALA A 682 10.34 8.14 0.80
C ALA A 682 10.41 7.79 2.28
N ARG A 683 11.23 6.81 2.70
CA ARG A 683 11.43 6.47 4.13
C ARG A 683 11.93 7.65 4.97
N ALA A 684 12.65 8.59 4.36
CA ALA A 684 13.08 9.82 5.02
C ALA A 684 11.93 10.83 5.22
N GLY A 685 10.76 10.61 4.64
CA GLY A 685 9.63 11.54 4.66
C GLY A 685 9.76 12.68 3.65
N GLU A 686 10.56 12.48 2.59
CA GLU A 686 10.93 13.50 1.60
C GLU A 686 10.31 13.22 0.21
N SER A 687 9.23 12.43 0.12
CA SER A 687 8.59 12.16 -1.18
C SER A 687 7.74 13.35 -1.66
N LEU A 688 7.63 13.48 -2.98
CA LEU A 688 6.81 14.51 -3.62
C LEU A 688 5.32 14.33 -3.29
N SER A 689 4.83 13.09 -3.31
CA SER A 689 3.46 12.74 -2.90
C SER A 689 3.17 13.14 -1.45
N LEU A 690 4.12 12.90 -0.54
CA LEU A 690 3.98 13.29 0.87
C LEU A 690 4.01 14.81 1.05
N SER A 691 4.88 15.51 0.32
CA SER A 691 4.94 16.97 0.33
C SER A 691 3.64 17.60 -0.20
N ALA A 692 3.04 16.99 -1.25
CA ALA A 692 1.74 17.40 -1.77
C ALA A 692 0.60 17.12 -0.79
N LEU A 693 0.63 16.00 -0.07
CA LEU A 693 -0.34 15.71 1.00
C LEU A 693 -0.20 16.71 2.17
N LYS A 694 1.03 17.00 2.60
CA LYS A 694 1.34 18.03 3.61
C LYS A 694 0.83 19.41 3.23
N LEU A 695 0.87 19.71 1.94
CA LEU A 695 0.30 20.92 1.38
C LEU A 695 -1.22 20.96 1.42
N LEU A 696 -1.87 19.85 1.10
CA LEU A 696 -3.34 19.78 1.06
C LEU A 696 -3.98 19.91 2.44
N ALA A 697 -3.37 19.37 3.49
CA ALA A 697 -4.02 19.28 4.81
C ALA A 697 -4.33 20.62 5.49
N HIS A 698 -3.64 21.71 5.12
CA HIS A 698 -3.92 23.02 5.70
C HIS A 698 -5.04 23.79 5.01
N PHE A 699 -5.54 23.30 3.88
CA PHE A 699 -6.66 23.93 3.19
C PHE A 699 -8.00 23.55 3.85
N PRO A 700 -9.02 24.43 3.86
CA PRO A 700 -10.37 24.04 4.21
C PRO A 700 -10.87 22.89 3.31
N ALA A 701 -11.65 21.95 3.86
CA ALA A 701 -12.12 20.76 3.14
C ALA A 701 -12.76 21.04 1.74
N PRO A 702 -13.57 22.11 1.55
CA PRO A 702 -14.08 22.45 0.22
C PRO A 702 -12.98 22.76 -0.80
N LEU A 703 -11.88 23.37 -0.35
CA LEU A 703 -10.75 23.76 -1.19
C LEU A 703 -9.80 22.58 -1.46
N GLN A 704 -9.64 21.67 -0.49
CA GLN A 704 -8.97 20.38 -0.70
C GLN A 704 -9.64 19.62 -1.86
N HIS A 705 -10.98 19.55 -1.86
CA HIS A 705 -11.73 18.86 -2.89
C HIS A 705 -11.69 19.57 -4.26
N LEU A 706 -11.72 20.91 -4.29
CA LEU A 706 -11.47 21.66 -5.52
C LEU A 706 -10.10 21.30 -6.10
N LEU A 707 -9.07 21.28 -5.26
CA LEU A 707 -7.70 20.91 -5.61
C LEU A 707 -7.52 19.42 -5.90
N GLU A 708 -8.48 18.55 -5.55
CA GLU A 708 -8.52 17.14 -5.95
C GLU A 708 -9.02 16.94 -7.37
N LYS A 709 -10.04 17.72 -7.74
CA LYS A 709 -10.60 17.72 -9.09
C LYS A 709 -9.59 18.24 -10.11
N VAL A 710 -8.62 19.04 -9.68
CA VAL A 710 -7.50 19.51 -10.52
C VAL A 710 -6.65 18.33 -11.04
N PRO A 711 -5.99 17.47 -10.22
CA PRO A 711 -5.36 16.23 -10.68
C PRO A 711 -6.29 15.35 -11.51
N ALA A 712 -7.54 15.17 -11.08
CA ALA A 712 -8.51 14.38 -11.84
C ALA A 712 -8.82 14.98 -13.23
N SER A 713 -8.62 16.29 -13.42
CA SER A 713 -8.73 16.97 -14.71
C SER A 713 -7.41 17.00 -15.50
N PHE A 714 -6.27 16.69 -14.86
CA PHE A 714 -4.93 16.73 -15.47
C PHE A 714 -4.19 15.40 -15.28
N ASP A 715 -4.17 14.57 -16.33
CA ASP A 715 -3.57 13.23 -16.31
C ASP A 715 -2.14 13.19 -15.78
N LEU A 716 -1.30 14.16 -16.15
CA LEU A 716 0.10 14.25 -15.71
C LEU A 716 0.23 14.44 -14.19
N LEU A 717 -0.63 15.26 -13.59
CA LEU A 717 -0.59 15.56 -12.16
C LEU A 717 -1.17 14.39 -11.35
N ASN A 718 -2.20 13.71 -11.87
CA ASN A 718 -2.71 12.49 -11.29
C ASN A 718 -1.69 11.35 -11.30
N ASP A 719 -1.02 11.14 -12.43
CA ASP A 719 0.01 10.11 -12.59
C ASP A 719 1.14 10.33 -11.59
N LEU A 720 1.57 11.58 -11.44
CA LEU A 720 2.66 11.97 -10.53
C LEU A 720 2.26 11.87 -9.05
N LEU A 721 1.02 12.15 -8.68
CA LEU A 721 0.60 12.17 -7.26
C LEU A 721 0.03 10.84 -6.77
N LYS A 722 -0.85 10.21 -7.55
CA LYS A 722 -1.64 9.03 -7.16
C LYS A 722 -1.29 7.78 -7.97
N GLY A 723 -0.66 7.92 -9.14
CA GLY A 723 -0.37 6.81 -10.06
C GLY A 723 -1.61 6.19 -10.71
N ARG A 724 -1.42 5.44 -11.79
CA ARG A 724 -2.50 4.70 -12.49
C ARG A 724 -2.67 3.28 -11.97
N GLU A 725 -1.64 2.74 -11.34
CA GLU A 725 -1.65 1.41 -10.74
C GLU A 725 -1.17 1.48 -9.29
N VAL A 726 -1.51 0.47 -8.50
CA VAL A 726 -0.92 0.25 -7.16
C VAL A 726 -0.29 -1.13 -7.14
N PHE A 727 0.93 -1.21 -6.62
CA PHE A 727 1.63 -2.47 -6.41
C PHE A 727 1.96 -2.63 -4.93
N SER A 728 1.17 -3.44 -4.23
CA SER A 728 1.28 -3.65 -2.78
C SER A 728 1.82 -5.05 -2.48
N ASN A 729 2.81 -5.11 -1.60
CA ASN A 729 3.50 -6.34 -1.25
C ASN A 729 3.66 -6.43 0.26
N VAL A 730 2.97 -7.38 0.89
CA VAL A 730 3.06 -7.62 2.34
C VAL A 730 4.26 -8.50 2.72
N GLY A 731 5.03 -8.93 1.73
CA GLY A 731 6.27 -9.67 1.90
C GLY A 731 6.07 -11.17 2.14
N ALA A 732 7.13 -11.80 2.64
CA ALA A 732 7.09 -13.21 3.04
C ALA A 732 6.68 -13.32 4.50
N VAL A 733 5.67 -14.13 4.76
CA VAL A 733 5.19 -14.39 6.11
C VAL A 733 6.18 -15.28 6.88
N ALA A 734 6.08 -15.28 8.21
CA ALA A 734 6.87 -16.16 9.05
C ALA A 734 6.57 -17.64 8.76
N ALA A 735 7.53 -18.54 9.00
CA ALA A 735 7.40 -19.97 8.67
C ALA A 735 6.24 -20.70 9.40
N GLY A 736 5.77 -20.15 10.52
CA GLY A 736 4.61 -20.66 11.27
C GLY A 736 3.28 -19.97 10.93
N SER A 737 3.29 -18.99 10.04
CA SER A 737 2.08 -18.26 9.63
C SER A 737 1.12 -19.15 8.84
N THR A 738 -0.16 -18.83 8.93
CA THR A 738 -1.27 -19.52 8.27
C THR A 738 -1.93 -18.66 7.18
N LEU A 739 -1.41 -17.47 6.93
CA LEU A 739 -1.78 -16.59 5.84
C LEU A 739 -1.44 -17.25 4.49
N THR A 740 -2.42 -17.29 3.59
CA THR A 740 -2.27 -17.95 2.28
C THR A 740 -2.62 -17.06 1.09
N ARG A 741 -3.48 -16.05 1.24
CA ARG A 741 -3.88 -15.16 0.13
C ARG A 741 -4.02 -13.72 0.62
N PHE A 742 -3.74 -12.76 -0.27
CA PHE A 742 -3.81 -11.32 0.01
C PHE A 742 -4.29 -10.56 -1.22
N ILE A 743 -5.18 -9.59 -1.03
CA ILE A 743 -5.64 -8.68 -2.06
C ILE A 743 -5.55 -7.23 -1.57
N SER A 744 -4.98 -6.33 -2.37
CA SER A 744 -4.69 -4.94 -1.97
C SER A 744 -5.87 -3.99 -2.22
N ALA A 745 -5.88 -2.84 -1.55
CA ALA A 745 -6.86 -1.76 -1.70
C ALA A 745 -6.61 -0.86 -2.92
N LYS A 746 -7.69 -0.27 -3.44
CA LYS A 746 -7.71 0.80 -4.43
C LYS A 746 -8.19 2.10 -3.78
N ASP A 747 -7.40 3.17 -3.86
CA ASP A 747 -7.84 4.50 -3.45
C ASP A 747 -9.08 4.99 -4.25
N ASP A 748 -9.63 6.12 -3.86
CA ASP A 748 -10.87 6.66 -4.43
C ASP A 748 -10.68 7.25 -5.85
N ASN A 749 -9.48 7.10 -6.43
CA ASN A 749 -9.15 7.64 -7.73
C ASN A 749 -9.78 6.81 -8.86
N ASP A 750 -10.69 7.39 -9.62
CA ASP A 750 -11.33 6.72 -10.77
C ASP A 750 -10.33 6.43 -11.91
N LYS A 751 -9.18 7.13 -11.97
CA LYS A 751 -8.11 6.86 -12.96
C LYS A 751 -7.21 5.68 -12.59
N LYS A 752 -7.37 5.10 -11.39
CA LYS A 752 -6.59 3.95 -10.97
C LYS A 752 -7.24 2.68 -11.51
N THR A 753 -6.59 2.03 -12.47
CA THR A 753 -7.19 0.98 -13.28
C THR A 753 -6.77 -0.43 -12.87
N LEU A 754 -5.58 -0.60 -12.26
CA LEU A 754 -5.08 -1.90 -11.83
C LEU A 754 -4.50 -1.85 -10.41
N VAL A 755 -4.80 -2.86 -9.62
CA VAL A 755 -4.26 -3.02 -8.26
C VAL A 755 -3.69 -4.42 -8.09
N TRP A 756 -2.41 -4.49 -7.76
CA TRP A 756 -1.64 -5.72 -7.59
C TRP A 756 -1.39 -5.98 -6.10
N GLY A 757 -1.69 -7.19 -5.64
CA GLY A 757 -1.40 -7.67 -4.29
C GLY A 757 -0.41 -8.83 -4.33
N VAL A 758 0.62 -8.78 -3.49
CA VAL A 758 1.64 -9.84 -3.38
C VAL A 758 1.78 -10.30 -1.94
N LEU A 759 1.73 -11.62 -1.73
CA LEU A 759 2.07 -12.29 -0.48
C LEU A 759 2.93 -13.52 -0.78
N THR A 760 3.95 -13.79 0.01
CA THR A 760 4.64 -15.09 -0.02
C THR A 760 4.29 -15.87 1.25
N ASP A 761 3.72 -17.05 1.07
CA ASP A 761 3.24 -17.88 2.18
C ASP A 761 4.38 -18.60 2.94
N ALA A 762 4.02 -19.33 3.99
CA ALA A 762 4.97 -20.06 4.82
C ALA A 762 5.67 -21.21 4.07
N GLN A 763 5.11 -21.67 2.95
CA GLN A 763 5.70 -22.69 2.08
C GLN A 763 6.63 -22.09 1.02
N GLY A 764 6.77 -20.77 0.98
CA GLY A 764 7.59 -20.04 0.02
C GLY A 764 6.96 -19.98 -1.36
N VAL A 765 5.64 -20.08 -1.47
CA VAL A 765 4.88 -19.84 -2.70
C VAL A 765 4.47 -18.37 -2.74
N MET A 766 4.71 -17.72 -3.87
CA MET A 766 4.27 -16.34 -4.10
C MET A 766 2.86 -16.35 -4.68
N HIS A 767 1.93 -15.74 -3.96
CA HIS A 767 0.55 -15.50 -4.37
C HIS A 767 0.46 -14.07 -4.91
N LEU A 768 0.01 -13.95 -6.16
CA LEU A 768 -0.21 -12.69 -6.83
C LEU A 768 -1.70 -12.55 -7.13
N THR A 769 -2.27 -11.41 -6.76
CA THR A 769 -3.66 -11.06 -7.06
C THR A 769 -3.71 -9.77 -7.87
N LEU A 770 -4.69 -9.70 -8.77
CA LEU A 770 -4.93 -8.54 -9.62
C LEU A 770 -6.40 -8.14 -9.50
N ARG A 771 -6.67 -6.88 -9.19
CA ARG A 771 -7.98 -6.24 -9.34
C ARG A 771 -7.94 -5.32 -10.53
N ASP A 772 -8.90 -5.49 -11.43
CA ASP A 772 -9.02 -4.81 -12.71
C ASP A 772 -10.28 -3.95 -12.73
N PHE A 773 -10.06 -2.64 -12.84
CA PHE A 773 -11.09 -1.61 -12.87
C PHE A 773 -11.18 -0.95 -14.24
N ARG A 774 -10.53 -1.51 -15.27
CA ARG A 774 -10.59 -0.94 -16.61
C ARG A 774 -12.04 -0.97 -17.12
N PRO A 775 -12.48 0.05 -17.88
CA PRO A 775 -13.89 0.21 -18.25
C PRO A 775 -14.55 -1.00 -18.90
N HIS A 776 -13.79 -1.77 -19.69
CA HIS A 776 -14.31 -2.95 -20.37
C HIS A 776 -14.80 -4.04 -19.41
N GLY A 777 -14.22 -4.18 -18.22
CA GLY A 777 -14.67 -5.15 -17.22
C GLY A 777 -16.09 -4.85 -16.76
N ALA A 778 -16.33 -3.60 -16.32
CA ALA A 778 -17.66 -3.14 -15.90
C ALA A 778 -18.70 -3.27 -17.03
N LEU A 779 -18.34 -2.90 -18.26
CA LEU A 779 -19.22 -3.01 -19.43
C LEU A 779 -19.59 -4.47 -19.73
N LEU A 780 -18.63 -5.40 -19.67
CA LEU A 780 -18.87 -6.82 -19.88
C LEU A 780 -19.76 -7.42 -18.78
N LEU A 781 -19.60 -6.99 -17.52
CA LEU A 781 -20.46 -7.42 -16.43
C LEU A 781 -21.90 -6.92 -16.62
N ALA A 782 -22.07 -5.67 -17.05
CA ALA A 782 -23.39 -5.07 -17.26
C ALA A 782 -24.21 -5.78 -18.36
N CYS A 783 -23.57 -6.34 -19.38
CA CYS A 783 -24.23 -7.15 -20.41
C CYS A 783 -24.24 -8.66 -20.12
N GLY A 784 -23.93 -9.10 -18.89
CA GLY A 784 -24.03 -10.52 -18.49
C GLY A 784 -22.83 -11.40 -18.86
N HIS A 785 -21.72 -10.83 -19.33
CA HIS A 785 -20.52 -11.56 -19.77
C HIS A 785 -19.42 -11.61 -18.68
N LYS A 786 -19.80 -11.81 -17.41
CA LYS A 786 -18.87 -11.91 -16.26
C LYS A 786 -17.74 -12.93 -16.51
N ALA A 787 -18.06 -14.11 -17.05
CA ALA A 787 -17.08 -15.16 -17.31
C ALA A 787 -16.00 -14.73 -18.33
N LEU A 788 -16.37 -13.94 -19.35
CA LEU A 788 -15.40 -13.43 -20.32
C LEU A 788 -14.50 -12.35 -19.71
N ALA A 789 -15.08 -11.44 -18.92
CA ALA A 789 -14.31 -10.44 -18.19
C ALA A 789 -13.29 -11.10 -17.25
N GLN A 790 -13.72 -12.12 -16.50
CA GLN A 790 -12.86 -12.91 -15.61
C GLN A 790 -11.72 -13.59 -16.37
N ARG A 791 -12.01 -14.19 -17.53
CA ARG A 791 -10.99 -14.82 -18.38
C ARG A 791 -9.96 -13.82 -18.92
N LEU A 792 -10.37 -12.61 -19.27
CA LEU A 792 -9.46 -11.55 -19.72
C LEU A 792 -8.48 -11.15 -18.62
N THR A 793 -8.98 -10.89 -17.42
CA THR A 793 -8.15 -10.51 -16.27
C THR A 793 -7.24 -11.66 -15.84
N GLN A 794 -7.73 -12.91 -15.84
CA GLN A 794 -6.93 -14.10 -15.51
C GLN A 794 -5.80 -14.32 -16.53
N HIS A 795 -6.10 -14.26 -17.83
CA HIS A 795 -5.09 -14.41 -18.87
C HIS A 795 -4.00 -13.33 -18.78
N TYR A 796 -4.38 -12.08 -18.52
CA TYR A 796 -3.43 -10.99 -18.33
C TYR A 796 -2.47 -11.28 -17.17
N LEU A 797 -3.00 -11.76 -16.05
CA LEU A 797 -2.22 -12.11 -14.86
C LEU A 797 -1.29 -13.32 -15.08
N ASP A 798 -1.79 -14.37 -15.71
CA ASP A 798 -0.99 -15.58 -15.98
C ASP A 798 0.13 -15.29 -17.00
N ALA A 799 -0.17 -14.52 -18.05
CA ALA A 799 0.85 -14.06 -18.99
C ALA A 799 1.94 -13.20 -18.33
N TYR A 800 1.59 -12.41 -17.30
CA TYR A 800 2.58 -11.71 -16.48
C TYR A 800 3.46 -12.69 -15.70
N ALA A 801 2.89 -13.68 -15.04
CA ALA A 801 3.64 -14.65 -14.24
C ALA A 801 4.57 -15.53 -15.10
N GLU A 802 4.07 -16.07 -16.20
CA GLU A 802 4.85 -16.86 -17.16
C GLU A 802 5.98 -16.03 -17.77
N GLY A 803 5.65 -14.80 -18.18
CA GLY A 803 6.59 -13.87 -18.73
C GLY A 803 7.70 -13.49 -17.75
N LEU A 804 7.37 -13.26 -16.48
CA LEU A 804 8.35 -12.97 -15.42
C LEU A 804 9.28 -14.16 -15.20
N ASN A 805 8.74 -15.37 -15.16
CA ASN A 805 9.53 -16.60 -15.02
C ASN A 805 10.52 -16.74 -16.17
N LYS A 806 10.06 -16.53 -17.41
CA LYS A 806 10.92 -16.52 -18.61
C LYS A 806 12.01 -15.45 -18.51
N PHE A 807 11.63 -14.23 -18.15
CA PHE A 807 12.57 -13.12 -17.97
C PHE A 807 13.64 -13.45 -16.92
N ALA A 808 13.26 -14.04 -15.78
CA ALA A 808 14.19 -14.45 -14.74
C ALA A 808 15.16 -15.54 -15.23
N GLN A 809 14.69 -16.48 -16.05
CA GLN A 809 15.54 -17.50 -16.67
C GLN A 809 16.53 -16.89 -17.67
N GLU A 810 16.07 -15.98 -18.52
CA GLU A 810 16.91 -15.26 -19.49
C GLU A 810 17.97 -14.40 -18.77
N LEU A 811 17.58 -13.66 -17.72
CA LEU A 811 18.51 -12.93 -16.85
C LEU A 811 19.57 -13.85 -16.23
N ARG A 812 19.18 -15.05 -15.80
CA ARG A 812 20.13 -16.04 -15.28
C ARG A 812 21.11 -16.49 -16.36
N GLN A 813 20.65 -16.75 -17.58
CA GLN A 813 21.50 -17.12 -18.72
C GLN A 813 22.51 -16.00 -19.05
N ILE A 814 22.02 -14.76 -19.14
CA ILE A 814 22.85 -13.56 -19.31
C ILE A 814 23.88 -13.50 -18.18
N THR A 815 23.50 -13.69 -16.93
CA THR A 815 24.39 -13.53 -15.77
C THR A 815 25.44 -14.64 -15.65
N GLN A 816 25.14 -15.88 -16.05
CA GLN A 816 26.05 -17.03 -15.85
C GLN A 816 27.10 -17.17 -16.96
N SER A 817 26.81 -16.72 -18.18
CA SER A 817 27.59 -17.08 -19.38
C SER A 817 28.90 -16.30 -19.59
N SER A 818 29.46 -15.64 -18.56
CA SER A 818 30.76 -14.95 -18.63
C SER A 818 31.94 -15.88 -18.31
N ARG A 819 33.10 -15.67 -18.96
CA ARG A 819 34.36 -16.38 -18.69
C ARG A 819 34.81 -16.28 -17.22
N GLU A 820 34.54 -15.17 -16.53
CA GLU A 820 34.91 -14.99 -15.11
C GLU A 820 34.18 -15.97 -14.17
N THR A 821 32.94 -16.35 -14.49
CA THR A 821 32.17 -17.35 -13.72
C THR A 821 32.66 -18.78 -13.95
N HIS A 822 33.20 -19.07 -15.13
CA HIS A 822 33.78 -20.38 -15.46
C HIS A 822 35.16 -20.57 -14.82
N LEU A 823 35.99 -19.52 -14.76
CA LEU A 823 37.32 -19.56 -14.13
C LEU A 823 37.26 -19.79 -12.61
N ARG A 824 36.23 -19.25 -11.91
CA ARG A 824 36.02 -19.55 -10.48
C ARG A 824 35.56 -20.99 -10.20
N LYS A 825 34.93 -21.66 -11.16
CA LYS A 825 34.57 -23.09 -11.03
C LYS A 825 35.73 -24.03 -11.34
N SER A 826 36.66 -23.64 -12.23
CA SER A 826 37.87 -24.42 -12.53
C SER A 826 39.02 -24.21 -11.55
N GLY A 827 38.90 -23.28 -10.60
CA GLY A 827 39.87 -23.07 -9.51
C GLY A 827 39.59 -23.87 -8.23
N TYR A 828 38.58 -24.74 -8.25
CA TYR A 828 38.18 -25.64 -7.16
C TYR A 828 38.12 -27.12 -7.63
N SER A 829 38.92 -27.47 -8.64
CA SER A 829 39.19 -28.86 -9.01
C SER A 829 40.54 -29.29 -8.45
#